data_AF-A0A4D8PQK7-F1
#
_entry.id   AF-A0A4D8PQK7-F1
#
_cell.length_a   1.000
_cell.length_b   1.000
_cell.length_c   1.000
_cell.angle_alpha   90.00
_cell.angle_beta   90.00
_cell.angle_gamma   90.00
#
_symmetry.space_group_name_H-M   'P 1'
#
loop_
_entity.id
_entity.type
_entity.pdbx_description
1 polymer ?
#
loop_
_entity_poly.entity_id
_entity_poly.type
_entity_poly.pdbx_seq_one_letter_code
_entity_poly.pdbx_strand_id
1 'polypeptide(L)'
;MAPNGSLGGETFMLSRARFGLSAFVLVVVLLLSGFVEQAMAAERRVALVIGNGRYDNGGSVPGAVASARTVTEALRKAGFEVATQFDLNHRNLTRALSRFQEDLARADLGAFYYAGMVLSLNDKSFIVPSDARLNMEVDAMLETVELDSVLEQIQNASYRSIVAFDPIVPNPMVDRLATAMGANGRSASPLLATTTPRDRMIIAFGQRPGSSPVPTRANGASAFAAALAEEIVKPGVPVKRAFQAVDQTLASVSGGAQRIWFEDRLDGDLMLVTALPPPLPSGDPVASKAAPPPPAAPAPAQPPAPAPSAVLIEPFKGDFYTTRKTTVFKDPDAKSSRVRTLDKAAPVSVTAKVTVGKAEWMRVEEGGKTGYVQSTLLTKDAPPEPPAKTEEAKAPPPQRRLNEGDVYVTRDAIAMRDRPEKGARSLRTLERGAPVTVAVPVPEGDWVKVRDVFWNDGYIPLASLSEVPKQDAAKRAPSSGSTGTPPDVSVGTPNSGSSSPGSPGSGSPAESKPGDPFANLPPPIRSAVASARETTQQATAKRNAGRSAAEQARNAQKRAQAAAQDGRSINSQFPNGDSYRGQGDGPTKNGYGVYRYGNGGAYEGEWKNDAMTGTGVYSFPSGERFEGTFANGSPNGPGVYHFPNGDVFTGDVRNGRPSGAGEVLFGNGDRYLGTIADMQPEGMGTMTFRSGDQFVGTFRSGLQNGPGVRIAKGGSGEDLIIPGVWQGSVVVQK
;
A
#
# COMPACT_ATOMS: atom_id res chain seq x y z
N MET A 1 2.91 75.09 -66.60
CA MET A 1 4.10 74.50 -67.24
C MET A 1 4.03 72.99 -67.07
N ALA A 2 4.12 72.24 -68.17
CA ALA A 2 4.57 70.85 -68.20
C ALA A 2 5.93 70.83 -68.94
N PRO A 3 6.72 69.75 -68.87
CA PRO A 3 6.59 68.74 -69.93
C PRO A 3 6.76 67.27 -69.49
N ASN A 4 6.56 66.37 -70.45
CA ASN A 4 6.59 64.91 -70.35
C ASN A 4 8.01 64.30 -70.48
N GLY A 5 8.13 63.01 -70.15
CA GLY A 5 9.21 62.12 -70.60
C GLY A 5 9.64 61.10 -69.52
N SER A 6 9.67 59.76 -69.62
CA SER A 6 9.21 58.70 -70.55
C SER A 6 10.33 57.65 -70.71
N LEU A 7 9.97 56.35 -70.61
CA LEU A 7 10.68 55.11 -71.04
C LEU A 7 11.77 54.44 -70.17
N GLY A 8 11.57 53.12 -69.97
CA GLY A 8 12.59 52.07 -69.72
C GLY A 8 12.98 51.79 -68.25
N GLY A 9 13.08 50.55 -67.75
CA GLY A 9 12.73 49.25 -68.34
C GLY A 9 13.19 48.06 -67.46
N GLU A 10 12.28 47.11 -67.20
CA GLU A 10 12.50 45.71 -66.78
C GLU A 10 13.15 45.33 -65.41
N THR A 11 12.85 44.08 -64.99
CA THR A 11 13.51 43.26 -63.94
C THR A 11 13.30 43.55 -62.45
N PHE A 12 12.13 43.20 -61.89
CA PHE A 12 12.01 42.82 -60.47
C PHE A 12 10.92 41.75 -60.21
N MET A 13 11.20 40.50 -60.61
CA MET A 13 10.34 39.33 -60.34
C MET A 13 11.15 38.12 -59.80
N LEU A 14 11.93 38.32 -58.74
CA LEU A 14 12.70 37.22 -58.12
C LEU A 14 13.08 37.46 -56.63
N SER A 15 12.12 37.85 -55.78
CA SER A 15 12.36 37.99 -54.33
C SER A 15 11.21 37.53 -53.40
N ARG A 16 10.25 36.73 -53.89
CA ARG A 16 9.16 36.16 -53.03
C ARG A 16 9.31 34.67 -52.70
N ALA A 17 10.14 33.91 -53.43
CA ALA A 17 10.29 32.47 -53.22
C ALA A 17 11.20 32.08 -52.03
N ARG A 18 12.09 32.97 -51.56
CA ARG A 18 13.07 32.63 -50.50
C ARG A 18 12.57 32.85 -49.06
N PHE A 19 11.67 33.82 -48.82
CA PHE A 19 11.13 34.06 -47.48
C PHE A 19 10.08 33.02 -47.04
N GLY A 20 9.28 32.50 -47.96
CA GLY A 20 8.27 31.48 -47.65
C GLY A 20 8.88 30.17 -47.16
N LEU A 21 9.99 29.73 -47.78
CA LEU A 21 10.61 28.44 -47.45
C LEU A 21 11.27 28.47 -46.05
N SER A 22 11.99 29.55 -45.70
CA SER A 22 12.59 29.68 -44.37
C SER A 22 11.55 29.81 -43.25
N ALA A 23 10.45 30.54 -43.48
CA ALA A 23 9.36 30.62 -42.51
C ALA A 23 8.65 29.27 -42.33
N PHE A 24 8.42 28.53 -43.42
CA PHE A 24 7.79 27.21 -43.37
C PHE A 24 8.68 26.18 -42.67
N VAL A 25 10.00 26.18 -42.94
CA VAL A 25 10.96 25.33 -42.23
C VAL A 25 11.04 25.70 -40.74
N LEU A 26 11.03 26.98 -40.37
CA LEU A 26 11.02 27.39 -38.96
C LEU A 26 9.75 26.94 -38.23
N VAL A 27 8.58 27.06 -38.87
CA VAL A 27 7.30 26.61 -38.30
C VAL A 27 7.23 25.07 -38.22
N VAL A 28 7.75 24.34 -39.22
CA VAL A 28 7.85 22.88 -39.17
C VAL A 28 8.85 22.41 -38.10
N VAL A 29 9.97 23.10 -37.92
CA VAL A 29 10.93 22.82 -36.83
C VAL A 29 10.32 23.13 -35.46
N LEU A 30 9.58 24.23 -35.30
CA LEU A 30 8.89 24.58 -34.05
C LEU A 30 7.73 23.62 -33.73
N LEU A 31 7.00 23.16 -34.74
CA LEU A 31 5.97 22.12 -34.59
C LEU A 31 6.61 20.76 -34.26
N LEU A 32 7.73 20.38 -34.89
CA LEU A 32 8.46 19.16 -34.57
C LEU A 32 9.08 19.21 -33.17
N SER A 33 9.62 20.35 -32.71
CA SER A 33 10.08 20.48 -31.33
C SER A 33 8.92 20.40 -30.32
N GLY A 34 7.77 21.01 -30.63
CA GLY A 34 6.56 20.92 -29.79
C GLY A 34 5.93 19.52 -29.75
N PHE A 35 6.16 18.68 -30.76
CA PHE A 35 5.71 17.27 -30.77
C PHE A 35 6.70 16.29 -30.11
N VAL A 36 7.97 16.65 -29.96
CA VAL A 36 8.97 15.83 -29.25
C VAL A 36 8.79 15.92 -27.73
N GLU A 37 8.35 17.05 -27.18
CA GLU A 37 8.12 17.20 -25.72
C GLU A 37 6.94 16.39 -25.17
N GLN A 38 6.01 15.92 -26.00
CA GLN A 38 4.88 15.07 -25.55
C GLN A 38 5.22 13.57 -25.48
N ALA A 39 6.45 13.17 -25.84
CA ALA A 39 6.92 11.79 -25.79
C ALA A 39 8.11 11.64 -24.84
N MET A 40 7.82 11.55 -23.53
CA MET A 40 8.60 10.93 -22.43
C MET A 40 8.22 11.59 -21.08
N ALA A 41 7.03 11.26 -20.55
CA ALA A 41 6.88 11.27 -19.10
C ALA A 41 7.71 10.11 -18.55
N ALA A 42 8.98 10.38 -18.22
CA ALA A 42 9.91 9.36 -17.75
C ALA A 42 9.38 8.75 -16.44
N GLU A 43 9.29 7.42 -16.38
CA GLU A 43 8.89 6.66 -15.18
C GLU A 43 9.73 7.14 -13.99
N ARG A 44 9.10 7.75 -12.98
CA ARG A 44 9.84 8.30 -11.84
C ARG A 44 10.26 7.17 -10.93
N ARG A 45 11.58 7.02 -10.78
CA ARG A 45 12.23 5.91 -10.09
C ARG A 45 13.00 6.44 -8.89
N VAL A 46 12.65 6.00 -7.69
CA VAL A 46 13.28 6.47 -6.44
C VAL A 46 13.85 5.30 -5.66
N ALA A 47 15.00 5.50 -5.01
CA ALA A 47 15.64 4.45 -4.22
C ALA A 47 16.24 4.95 -2.92
N LEU A 48 16.11 4.13 -1.87
CA LEU A 48 16.81 4.29 -0.59
C LEU A 48 17.81 3.15 -0.41
N VAL A 49 19.08 3.50 -0.24
CA VAL A 49 20.18 2.56 -0.07
C VAL A 49 20.90 2.86 1.24
N ILE A 50 20.91 1.88 2.16
CA ILE A 50 21.47 2.02 3.50
C ILE A 50 22.61 1.01 3.69
N GLY A 51 23.77 1.49 4.14
CA GLY A 51 24.91 0.64 4.51
C GLY A 51 25.39 0.95 5.93
N ASN A 52 24.99 0.13 6.91
CA ASN A 52 25.47 0.24 8.29
C ASN A 52 26.70 -0.65 8.47
N GLY A 53 27.89 -0.03 8.45
CA GLY A 53 29.19 -0.68 8.61
C GLY A 53 29.89 -0.37 9.94
N ARG A 54 29.37 0.57 10.75
CA ARG A 54 29.88 0.88 12.09
C ARG A 54 28.73 0.93 13.10
N TYR A 55 28.95 0.28 14.24
CA TYR A 55 28.00 0.14 15.32
C TYR A 55 28.66 0.47 16.65
N ASP A 56 28.05 1.36 17.43
CA ASP A 56 28.61 1.86 18.69
C ASP A 56 28.83 0.73 19.71
N ASN A 57 27.90 -0.24 19.74
CA ASN A 57 27.96 -1.39 20.64
C ASN A 57 28.33 -2.70 19.94
N GLY A 58 28.46 -2.70 18.60
CA GLY A 58 28.63 -3.90 17.77
C GLY A 58 29.97 -4.00 17.04
N GLY A 59 30.77 -2.93 17.06
CA GLY A 59 32.03 -2.86 16.33
C GLY A 59 31.85 -2.48 14.86
N SER A 60 32.79 -2.91 14.02
CA SER A 60 32.76 -2.67 12.57
C SER A 60 32.27 -3.91 11.82
N VAL A 61 31.50 -3.70 10.75
CA VAL A 61 30.93 -4.70 9.86
C VAL A 61 31.50 -4.46 8.46
N PRO A 62 32.68 -5.04 8.14
CA PRO A 62 33.35 -4.79 6.87
C PRO A 62 32.48 -5.19 5.69
N GLY A 63 32.42 -4.31 4.70
CA GLY A 63 31.69 -4.53 3.45
C GLY A 63 30.33 -3.85 3.36
N ALA A 64 29.63 -3.54 4.47
CA ALA A 64 28.28 -2.96 4.40
C ALA A 64 28.22 -1.63 3.63
N VAL A 65 29.16 -0.71 3.92
CA VAL A 65 29.29 0.57 3.22
C VAL A 65 29.73 0.38 1.76
N ALA A 66 30.54 -0.64 1.45
CA ALA A 66 30.97 -0.95 0.09
C ALA A 66 29.82 -1.53 -0.74
N SER A 67 29.10 -2.52 -0.21
CA SER A 67 27.86 -3.07 -0.74
C SER A 67 26.85 -1.99 -1.11
N ALA A 68 26.54 -1.08 -0.17
CA ALA A 68 25.62 0.02 -0.40
C ALA A 68 26.09 0.99 -1.50
N ARG A 69 27.39 1.25 -1.64
CA ARG A 69 27.94 2.06 -2.75
C ARG A 69 27.81 1.34 -4.10
N THR A 70 28.20 0.06 -4.16
CA THR A 70 28.11 -0.76 -5.37
C THR A 70 26.67 -0.87 -5.89
N VAL A 71 25.68 -1.09 -5.01
CA VAL A 71 24.26 -1.14 -5.38
C VAL A 71 23.73 0.27 -5.74
N THR A 72 24.18 1.33 -5.07
CA THR A 72 23.85 2.73 -5.44
C THR A 72 24.24 3.03 -6.88
N GLU A 73 25.45 2.66 -7.29
CA GLU A 73 25.93 2.91 -8.67
C GLU A 73 25.13 2.13 -9.72
N ALA A 74 24.78 0.88 -9.43
CA ALA A 74 23.95 0.07 -10.30
C ALA A 74 22.52 0.62 -10.45
N LEU A 75 21.88 1.02 -9.34
CA LEU A 75 20.55 1.65 -9.37
C LEU A 75 20.57 3.00 -10.12
N ARG A 76 21.62 3.81 -9.96
CA ARG A 76 21.78 5.04 -10.77
C ARG A 76 21.92 4.74 -12.27
N LYS A 77 22.68 3.71 -12.66
CA LYS A 77 22.77 3.23 -14.06
C LYS A 77 21.42 2.71 -14.58
N ALA A 78 20.57 2.18 -13.70
CA ALA A 78 19.18 1.80 -13.99
C ALA A 78 18.17 2.96 -13.92
N GLY A 79 18.64 4.22 -13.80
CA GLY A 79 17.80 5.41 -13.87
C GLY A 79 17.06 5.78 -12.58
N PHE A 80 17.49 5.29 -11.41
CA PHE A 80 16.90 5.69 -10.12
C PHE A 80 17.51 7.00 -9.56
N GLU A 81 16.65 7.84 -8.98
CA GLU A 81 17.01 8.86 -8.00
C GLU A 81 17.40 8.16 -6.68
N VAL A 82 18.70 7.96 -6.43
CA VAL A 82 19.18 7.18 -5.26
C VAL A 82 19.65 8.05 -4.10
N ALA A 83 18.92 7.98 -2.99
CA ALA A 83 19.31 8.46 -1.67
C ALA A 83 20.14 7.39 -0.93
N THR A 84 21.46 7.63 -0.82
CA THR A 84 22.39 6.72 -0.14
C THR A 84 22.75 7.24 1.25
N GLN A 85 22.66 6.39 2.27
CA GLN A 85 22.98 6.74 3.66
C GLN A 85 23.81 5.63 4.34
N PHE A 86 24.58 5.99 5.36
CA PHE A 86 25.50 5.08 6.05
C PHE A 86 25.41 5.25 7.56
N ASP A 87 25.70 4.17 8.29
CA ASP A 87 25.84 4.13 9.76
C ASP A 87 24.69 4.81 10.53
N LEU A 88 23.45 4.53 10.08
CA LEU A 88 22.24 5.15 10.60
C LEU A 88 21.85 4.61 11.96
N ASN A 89 21.77 5.52 12.92
CA ASN A 89 21.18 5.31 14.24
C ASN A 89 19.65 5.20 14.14
N HIS A 90 18.97 4.72 15.19
CA HIS A 90 17.55 4.37 15.14
C HIS A 90 16.67 5.53 14.64
N ARG A 91 16.94 6.74 15.15
CA ARG A 91 16.23 7.98 14.76
C ARG A 91 16.45 8.37 13.30
N ASN A 92 17.67 8.22 12.79
CA ASN A 92 17.96 8.57 11.40
C ASN A 92 17.48 7.49 10.42
N LEU A 93 17.52 6.21 10.82
CA LEU A 93 16.97 5.09 10.06
C LEU A 93 15.46 5.24 9.85
N THR A 94 14.70 5.42 10.94
CA THR A 94 13.24 5.64 10.89
C THR A 94 12.89 6.88 10.06
N ARG A 95 13.59 8.00 10.26
CA ARG A 95 13.41 9.21 9.43
C ARG A 95 13.74 8.99 7.95
N ALA A 96 14.75 8.19 7.62
CA ALA A 96 15.11 7.86 6.23
C ALA A 96 14.00 7.04 5.56
N LEU A 97 13.44 6.07 6.28
CA LEU A 97 12.29 5.26 5.82
C LEU A 97 11.05 6.12 5.56
N SER A 98 10.66 6.99 6.49
CA SER A 98 9.49 7.87 6.29
C SER A 98 9.66 8.84 5.11
N ARG A 99 10.85 9.42 4.92
CA ARG A 99 11.13 10.26 3.74
C ARG A 99 11.06 9.48 2.43
N PHE A 100 11.61 8.26 2.42
CA PHE A 100 11.52 7.40 1.23
C PHE A 100 10.08 7.01 0.91
N GLN A 101 9.22 6.80 1.91
CA GLN A 101 7.79 6.61 1.71
C GLN A 101 7.10 7.84 1.08
N GLU A 102 7.47 9.07 1.47
CA GLU A 102 7.00 10.32 0.85
C GLU A 102 7.45 10.44 -0.63
N ASP A 103 8.69 10.06 -0.93
CA ASP A 103 9.23 10.03 -2.30
C ASP A 103 8.54 8.98 -3.17
N LEU A 104 8.33 7.79 -2.62
CA LEU A 104 7.62 6.67 -3.26
C LEU A 104 6.17 7.02 -3.62
N ALA A 105 5.48 7.79 -2.78
CA ALA A 105 4.12 8.27 -3.07
C ALA A 105 4.03 9.18 -4.32
N ARG A 106 5.16 9.56 -4.91
CA ARG A 106 5.32 10.36 -6.14
C ARG A 106 6.20 9.65 -7.18
N ALA A 107 6.31 8.32 -7.10
CA ALA A 107 7.13 7.49 -7.98
C ALA A 107 6.31 6.33 -8.54
N ASP A 108 6.72 5.79 -9.68
CA ASP A 108 6.11 4.63 -10.33
C ASP A 108 6.80 3.32 -9.91
N LEU A 109 8.09 3.43 -9.55
CA LEU A 109 8.96 2.32 -9.18
C LEU A 109 9.90 2.69 -8.03
N GLY A 110 9.86 1.89 -6.97
CA GLY A 110 10.71 1.99 -5.79
C GLY A 110 11.82 0.94 -5.76
N ALA A 111 12.97 1.29 -5.19
CA ALA A 111 13.98 0.32 -4.76
C ALA A 111 14.47 0.60 -3.33
N PHE A 112 14.43 -0.41 -2.46
CA PHE A 112 15.02 -0.35 -1.12
C PHE A 112 16.14 -1.38 -1.01
N TYR A 113 17.29 -0.96 -0.49
CA TYR A 113 18.39 -1.85 -0.20
C TYR A 113 19.02 -1.55 1.17
N TYR A 114 19.21 -2.59 1.97
CA TYR A 114 19.90 -2.51 3.26
C TYR A 114 21.06 -3.51 3.32
N ALA A 115 22.25 -3.03 3.69
CA ALA A 115 23.40 -3.85 4.06
C ALA A 115 23.85 -3.54 5.49
N GLY A 116 24.03 -4.59 6.31
CA GLY A 116 24.45 -4.45 7.71
C GLY A 116 23.99 -5.63 8.57
N MET A 117 24.04 -5.44 9.90
CA MET A 117 23.54 -6.42 10.86
C MET A 117 22.02 -6.47 10.90
N VAL A 118 21.53 -7.67 11.21
CA VAL A 118 20.12 -8.03 11.39
C VAL A 118 19.99 -8.95 12.60
N LEU A 119 18.78 -9.03 13.15
CA LEU A 119 18.40 -9.93 14.22
C LEU A 119 17.11 -10.64 13.80
N SER A 120 16.95 -11.91 14.16
CA SER A 120 15.63 -12.52 14.32
C SER A 120 15.42 -12.87 15.79
N LEU A 121 14.24 -12.59 16.31
CA LEU A 121 13.83 -12.87 17.69
C LEU A 121 12.36 -13.26 17.75
N ASN A 122 12.06 -14.45 18.28
CA ASN A 122 10.70 -15.00 18.35
C ASN A 122 9.99 -14.96 16.98
N ASP A 123 10.64 -15.52 15.95
CA ASP A 123 10.22 -15.56 14.54
C ASP A 123 10.03 -14.20 13.83
N LYS A 124 10.23 -13.06 14.53
CA LYS A 124 10.24 -11.72 13.93
C LYS A 124 11.65 -11.32 13.49
N SER A 125 11.74 -10.76 12.30
CA SER A 125 12.98 -10.19 11.75
C SER A 125 13.11 -8.70 12.06
N PHE A 126 14.34 -8.24 12.31
CA PHE A 126 14.66 -6.87 12.71
C PHE A 126 15.91 -6.34 12.01
N ILE A 127 15.86 -5.07 11.59
CA ILE A 127 16.99 -4.28 11.12
C ILE A 127 17.66 -3.64 12.34
N VAL A 128 18.99 -3.80 12.48
CA VAL A 128 19.76 -3.27 13.62
C VAL A 128 20.35 -1.89 13.26
N PRO A 129 19.95 -0.80 13.94
CA PRO A 129 20.57 0.51 13.81
C PRO A 129 21.99 0.57 14.40
N SER A 130 22.78 1.60 14.05
CA SER A 130 24.18 1.73 14.50
C SER A 130 24.34 1.93 16.02
N ASP A 131 23.35 2.50 16.70
CA ASP A 131 23.36 2.84 18.13
C ASP A 131 22.78 1.75 19.04
N ALA A 132 22.21 0.67 18.49
CA ALA A 132 21.46 -0.33 19.25
C ALA A 132 22.28 -1.10 20.30
N ARG A 133 21.64 -1.40 21.45
CA ARG A 133 22.20 -2.00 22.67
C ARG A 133 21.39 -3.23 23.10
N LEU A 134 21.57 -4.34 22.39
CA LEU A 134 20.83 -5.58 22.66
C LEU A 134 21.37 -6.31 23.91
N ASN A 135 20.85 -5.97 25.09
CA ASN A 135 21.22 -6.61 26.36
C ASN A 135 20.10 -7.50 26.92
N MET A 136 18.85 -7.23 26.57
CA MET A 136 17.67 -8.05 26.94
C MET A 136 16.59 -8.02 25.85
N GLU A 137 15.60 -8.91 25.96
CA GLU A 137 14.54 -9.12 24.97
C GLU A 137 13.78 -7.83 24.61
N VAL A 138 13.49 -6.98 25.58
CA VAL A 138 12.78 -5.69 25.35
C VAL A 138 13.65 -4.68 24.59
N ASP A 139 14.98 -4.71 24.73
CA ASP A 139 15.88 -3.83 23.97
C ASP A 139 15.78 -4.13 22.47
N ALA A 140 15.66 -5.42 22.10
CA ALA A 140 15.45 -5.80 20.71
C ALA A 140 14.15 -5.24 20.13
N MET A 141 13.07 -5.17 20.92
CA MET A 141 11.77 -4.66 20.47
C MET A 141 11.71 -3.14 20.31
N LEU A 142 12.58 -2.41 21.01
CA LEU A 142 12.57 -0.94 21.09
C LEU A 142 13.74 -0.29 20.35
N GLU A 143 14.94 -0.85 20.44
CA GLU A 143 16.14 -0.29 19.83
C GLU A 143 16.36 -0.74 18.38
N THR A 144 15.56 -1.69 17.87
CA THR A 144 15.60 -2.14 16.46
C THR A 144 14.31 -1.82 15.70
N VAL A 145 14.37 -1.90 14.36
CA VAL A 145 13.21 -1.66 13.49
C VAL A 145 12.71 -3.01 12.96
N GLU A 146 11.42 -3.31 13.19
CA GLU A 146 10.80 -4.55 12.75
C GLU A 146 10.68 -4.59 11.21
N LEU A 147 11.12 -5.69 10.60
CA LEU A 147 11.24 -5.82 9.16
C LEU A 147 9.88 -5.79 8.45
N ASP A 148 8.86 -6.47 8.98
CA ASP A 148 7.52 -6.44 8.39
C ASP A 148 6.90 -5.04 8.42
N SER A 149 7.19 -4.21 9.45
CA SER A 149 6.79 -2.80 9.47
C SER A 149 7.47 -1.98 8.36
N VAL A 150 8.75 -2.25 8.06
CA VAL A 150 9.46 -1.62 6.92
C VAL A 150 8.83 -2.04 5.60
N LEU A 151 8.52 -3.32 5.43
CA LEU A 151 7.85 -3.83 4.23
C LEU A 151 6.45 -3.23 4.05
N GLU A 152 5.71 -3.03 5.15
CA GLU A 152 4.38 -2.39 5.14
C GLU A 152 4.45 -0.90 4.79
N GLN A 153 5.44 -0.16 5.29
CA GLN A 153 5.65 1.25 4.91
C GLN A 153 6.02 1.41 3.43
N ILE A 154 6.75 0.45 2.85
CA ILE A 154 7.11 0.43 1.42
C ILE A 154 5.97 -0.15 0.55
N GLN A 155 5.01 -0.89 1.11
CA GLN A 155 3.94 -1.51 0.34
C GLN A 155 2.86 -0.48 -0.04
N ASN A 156 2.56 -0.36 -1.33
CA ASN A 156 1.46 0.48 -1.83
C ASN A 156 0.88 -0.11 -3.12
N ALA A 157 -0.40 0.14 -3.38
CA ALA A 157 -1.06 -0.25 -4.62
C ALA A 157 -0.59 0.58 -5.84
N SER A 158 -0.16 1.83 -5.62
CA SER A 158 0.10 2.80 -6.70
C SER A 158 1.41 2.55 -7.48
N TYR A 159 2.41 1.91 -6.88
CA TYR A 159 3.73 1.69 -7.50
C TYR A 159 4.15 0.22 -7.42
N ARG A 160 5.32 -0.09 -7.99
CA ARG A 160 6.02 -1.37 -7.82
C ARG A 160 7.24 -1.16 -6.93
N SER A 161 7.66 -2.15 -6.17
CA SER A 161 8.86 -2.05 -5.31
C SER A 161 9.79 -3.25 -5.45
N ILE A 162 11.09 -2.99 -5.45
CA ILE A 162 12.15 -4.01 -5.29
C ILE A 162 12.80 -3.77 -3.93
N VAL A 163 12.77 -4.76 -3.05
CA VAL A 163 13.32 -4.67 -1.70
C VAL A 163 14.39 -5.75 -1.54
N ALA A 164 15.60 -5.38 -1.14
CA ALA A 164 16.72 -6.31 -1.01
C ALA A 164 17.49 -6.13 0.31
N PHE A 165 17.67 -7.22 1.05
CA PHE A 165 18.41 -7.26 2.30
C PHE A 165 19.71 -8.05 2.14
N ASP A 166 20.84 -7.42 2.46
CA ASP A 166 22.18 -7.98 2.48
C ASP A 166 22.68 -8.10 3.93
N PRO A 167 22.23 -9.12 4.69
CA PRO A 167 22.65 -9.32 6.06
C PRO A 167 24.12 -9.75 6.11
N ILE A 168 24.94 -9.01 6.85
CA ILE A 168 26.37 -9.28 6.99
C ILE A 168 26.65 -9.76 8.42
N VAL A 169 27.36 -10.90 8.52
CA VAL A 169 27.73 -11.55 9.78
C VAL A 169 29.25 -11.45 10.01
N PRO A 170 29.76 -11.59 11.25
CA PRO A 170 29.06 -11.91 12.51
C PRO A 170 28.21 -10.75 13.07
N ASN A 171 27.24 -11.08 13.92
CA ASN A 171 26.51 -10.10 14.73
C ASN A 171 26.75 -10.35 16.23
N PRO A 172 27.78 -9.73 16.85
CA PRO A 172 28.12 -9.94 18.26
C PRO A 172 27.09 -9.35 19.24
N MET A 173 26.11 -8.55 18.76
CA MET A 173 25.00 -8.13 19.61
C MET A 173 24.02 -9.27 19.86
N VAL A 174 23.76 -10.11 18.85
CA VAL A 174 22.88 -11.29 18.97
C VAL A 174 23.46 -12.28 19.97
N ASP A 175 24.77 -12.56 19.91
CA ASP A 175 25.42 -13.51 20.80
C ASP A 175 25.31 -13.09 22.28
N ARG A 176 25.43 -11.78 22.56
CA ARG A 176 25.23 -11.23 23.90
C ARG A 176 23.76 -11.29 24.33
N LEU A 177 22.82 -10.94 23.45
CA LEU A 177 21.39 -11.04 23.72
C LEU A 177 20.98 -12.49 24.03
N ALA A 178 21.42 -13.45 23.21
CA ALA A 178 21.18 -14.87 23.43
C ALA A 178 21.75 -15.36 24.77
N THR A 179 22.95 -14.90 25.12
CA THR A 179 23.58 -15.18 26.43
C THR A 179 22.76 -14.62 27.59
N ALA A 180 22.29 -13.36 27.48
CA ALA A 180 21.54 -12.69 28.53
C ALA A 180 20.13 -13.29 28.74
N MET A 181 19.50 -13.83 27.69
CA MET A 181 18.19 -14.50 27.76
C MET A 181 18.25 -15.94 28.28
N GLY A 182 19.45 -16.50 28.54
CA GLY A 182 19.62 -17.82 29.14
C GLY A 182 18.90 -18.94 28.36
N ALA A 183 17.97 -19.64 29.01
CA ALA A 183 17.20 -20.73 28.39
C ALA A 183 16.39 -20.28 27.15
N ASN A 184 15.95 -19.01 27.11
CA ASN A 184 15.22 -18.42 25.99
C ASN A 184 16.16 -17.91 24.88
N GLY A 185 17.49 -17.96 25.09
CA GLY A 185 18.51 -17.50 24.14
C GLY A 185 18.41 -18.13 22.75
N ARG A 186 17.81 -19.33 22.64
CA ARG A 186 17.58 -20.05 21.37
C ARG A 186 16.64 -19.32 20.39
N SER A 187 15.83 -18.38 20.87
CA SER A 187 14.95 -17.58 20.02
C SER A 187 15.67 -16.45 19.28
N ALA A 188 16.91 -16.10 19.65
CA ALA A 188 17.70 -15.06 18.98
C ALA A 188 18.61 -15.66 17.90
N SER A 189 18.67 -15.03 16.73
CA SER A 189 19.47 -15.46 15.59
C SER A 189 20.05 -14.28 14.80
N PRO A 190 21.28 -14.38 14.25
CA PRO A 190 21.88 -13.34 13.40
C PRO A 190 21.40 -13.41 11.95
N LEU A 191 20.46 -14.31 11.65
CA LEU A 191 19.88 -14.54 10.33
C LEU A 191 18.41 -14.13 10.34
N LEU A 192 17.89 -13.72 9.18
CA LEU A 192 16.49 -13.31 9.01
C LEU A 192 15.56 -14.54 8.99
N ALA A 193 14.42 -14.40 9.67
CA ALA A 193 13.25 -15.27 9.51
C ALA A 193 12.47 -14.92 8.23
N THR A 194 11.54 -15.80 7.84
CA THR A 194 10.64 -15.59 6.71
C THR A 194 9.68 -14.42 6.95
N THR A 195 9.56 -13.53 5.97
CA THR A 195 8.60 -12.40 5.97
C THR A 195 7.29 -12.77 5.28
N THR A 196 6.26 -11.94 5.46
CA THR A 196 4.98 -12.13 4.75
C THR A 196 5.05 -11.58 3.32
N PRO A 197 4.62 -12.34 2.27
CA PRO A 197 4.63 -11.86 0.89
C PRO A 197 3.74 -10.63 0.69
N ARG A 198 4.24 -9.62 -0.03
CA ARG A 198 3.54 -8.34 -0.27
C ARG A 198 3.21 -8.16 -1.76
N ASP A 199 1.94 -7.91 -2.10
CA ASP A 199 1.50 -7.64 -3.48
C ASP A 199 2.29 -6.46 -4.09
N ARG A 200 2.64 -6.56 -5.39
CA ARG A 200 3.41 -5.55 -6.17
C ARG A 200 4.84 -5.30 -5.68
N MET A 201 5.41 -6.26 -4.96
CA MET A 201 6.78 -6.22 -4.46
C MET A 201 7.59 -7.45 -4.91
N ILE A 202 8.88 -7.26 -5.20
CA ILE A 202 9.89 -8.32 -5.03
C ILE A 202 10.60 -8.07 -3.71
N ILE A 203 10.70 -9.11 -2.89
CA ILE A 203 11.48 -9.09 -1.64
C ILE A 203 12.60 -10.12 -1.79
N ALA A 204 13.85 -9.70 -1.67
CA ALA A 204 15.02 -10.55 -1.82
C ALA A 204 15.95 -10.47 -0.61
N PHE A 205 16.54 -11.60 -0.27
CA PHE A 205 17.45 -11.78 0.84
C PHE A 205 18.73 -12.41 0.30
N GLY A 206 19.89 -11.80 0.59
CA GLY A 206 21.19 -12.28 0.16
C GLY A 206 21.55 -13.68 0.65
N GLN A 207 20.78 -14.24 1.58
CA GLN A 207 20.90 -15.60 2.09
C GLN A 207 19.51 -16.19 2.35
N ARG A 208 19.40 -17.52 2.35
CA ARG A 208 18.23 -18.23 2.86
C ARG A 208 18.21 -18.21 4.39
N PRO A 209 17.03 -18.24 5.03
CA PRO A 209 16.92 -18.52 6.46
C PRO A 209 17.72 -19.77 6.84
N GLY A 210 18.54 -19.67 7.89
CA GLY A 210 19.42 -20.76 8.34
C GLY A 210 20.71 -20.99 7.53
N SER A 211 20.96 -20.24 6.46
CA SER A 211 22.25 -20.27 5.74
C SER A 211 23.14 -19.09 6.12
N SER A 212 24.47 -19.28 6.07
CA SER A 212 25.46 -18.23 6.39
C SER A 212 25.91 -17.47 5.13
N PRO A 213 26.24 -16.18 5.20
CA PRO A 213 26.82 -15.45 4.07
C PRO A 213 28.24 -15.95 3.75
N VAL A 214 28.64 -15.81 2.48
CA VAL A 214 30.05 -15.86 2.08
C VAL A 214 30.79 -14.70 2.75
N PRO A 215 31.95 -14.94 3.40
CA PRO A 215 32.76 -13.89 3.99
C PRO A 215 33.14 -12.80 2.97
N THR A 216 32.90 -11.54 3.33
CA THR A 216 33.22 -10.41 2.46
C THR A 216 34.73 -10.25 2.31
N ARG A 217 35.21 -10.02 1.07
CA ARG A 217 36.63 -9.72 0.81
C ARG A 217 37.03 -8.42 1.51
N ALA A 218 38.26 -8.34 2.00
CA ALA A 218 38.77 -7.14 2.66
C ALA A 218 38.55 -5.88 1.78
N ASN A 219 37.85 -4.89 2.33
CA ASN A 219 37.45 -3.63 1.68
C ASN A 219 36.57 -3.76 0.42
N GLY A 220 36.01 -4.94 0.13
CA GLY A 220 35.08 -5.17 -0.98
C GLY A 220 33.60 -5.10 -0.58
N ALA A 221 32.72 -5.03 -1.58
CA ALA A 221 31.29 -5.32 -1.40
C ALA A 221 31.05 -6.81 -1.13
N SER A 222 29.90 -7.16 -0.55
CA SER A 222 29.50 -8.56 -0.37
C SER A 222 29.32 -9.28 -1.72
N ALA A 223 29.37 -10.61 -1.70
CA ALA A 223 29.12 -11.41 -2.90
C ALA A 223 27.71 -11.16 -3.48
N PHE A 224 26.70 -10.97 -2.61
CA PHE A 224 25.34 -10.64 -3.02
C PHE A 224 25.27 -9.26 -3.68
N ALA A 225 25.83 -8.22 -3.06
CA ALA A 225 25.82 -6.86 -3.58
C ALA A 225 26.53 -6.74 -4.93
N ALA A 226 27.68 -7.42 -5.09
CA ALA A 226 28.43 -7.44 -6.34
C ALA A 226 27.66 -8.12 -7.46
N ALA A 227 27.10 -9.33 -7.22
CA ALA A 227 26.31 -10.05 -8.21
C ALA A 227 25.02 -9.30 -8.56
N LEU A 228 24.31 -8.74 -7.56
CA LEU A 228 23.10 -7.95 -7.76
C LEU A 228 23.38 -6.73 -8.65
N ALA A 229 24.43 -5.97 -8.35
CA ALA A 229 24.82 -4.79 -9.11
C ALA A 229 25.21 -5.10 -10.57
N GLU A 230 25.75 -6.28 -10.85
CA GLU A 230 26.04 -6.74 -12.21
C GLU A 230 24.76 -7.14 -12.97
N GLU A 231 23.85 -7.88 -12.33
CA GLU A 231 22.66 -8.42 -13.01
C GLU A 231 21.57 -7.35 -13.26
N ILE A 232 21.34 -6.42 -12.32
CA ILE A 232 20.23 -5.45 -12.44
C ILE A 232 20.42 -4.38 -13.52
N VAL A 233 21.65 -4.22 -14.02
CA VAL A 233 21.97 -3.26 -15.10
C VAL A 233 21.93 -3.87 -16.50
N LYS A 234 21.66 -5.18 -16.63
CA LYS A 234 21.67 -5.87 -17.93
C LYS A 234 20.43 -5.46 -18.77
N PRO A 235 20.62 -4.89 -19.98
CA PRO A 235 19.50 -4.45 -20.81
C PRO A 235 18.58 -5.60 -21.23
N GLY A 236 17.27 -5.41 -21.09
CA GLY A 236 16.24 -6.38 -21.50
C GLY A 236 16.10 -7.61 -20.60
N VAL A 237 16.74 -7.62 -19.42
CA VAL A 237 16.64 -8.73 -18.46
C VAL A 237 15.56 -8.41 -17.40
N PRO A 238 14.52 -9.26 -17.24
CA PRO A 238 13.55 -9.09 -16.17
C PRO A 238 14.21 -9.20 -14.79
N VAL A 239 13.80 -8.38 -13.82
CA VAL A 239 14.32 -8.39 -12.45
C VAL A 239 14.27 -9.79 -11.82
N LYS A 240 13.20 -10.55 -12.08
CA LYS A 240 13.06 -11.95 -11.67
C LYS A 240 14.20 -12.84 -12.18
N ARG A 241 14.63 -12.67 -13.44
CA ARG A 241 15.76 -13.40 -14.03
C ARG A 241 17.10 -12.90 -13.50
N ALA A 242 17.23 -11.60 -13.23
CA ALA A 242 18.41 -11.06 -12.56
C ALA A 242 18.62 -11.72 -11.19
N PHE A 243 17.59 -11.82 -10.33
CA PHE A 243 17.70 -12.54 -9.06
C PHE A 243 17.99 -14.04 -9.23
N GLN A 244 17.45 -14.71 -10.26
CA GLN A 244 17.80 -16.10 -10.56
C GLN A 244 19.28 -16.26 -10.97
N ALA A 245 19.85 -15.31 -11.70
CA ALA A 245 21.27 -15.30 -12.03
C ALA A 245 22.15 -15.01 -10.78
N VAL A 246 21.71 -14.09 -9.91
CA VAL A 246 22.36 -13.85 -8.60
C VAL A 246 22.40 -15.14 -7.76
N ASP A 247 21.31 -15.90 -7.67
CA ASP A 247 21.29 -17.20 -6.95
C ASP A 247 22.33 -18.19 -7.52
N GLN A 248 22.44 -18.28 -8.85
CA GLN A 248 23.39 -19.16 -9.52
C GLN A 248 24.84 -18.73 -9.27
N THR A 249 25.12 -17.43 -9.35
CA THR A 249 26.45 -16.85 -9.07
C THR A 249 26.86 -17.10 -7.62
N LEU A 250 25.97 -16.87 -6.64
CA LEU A 250 26.27 -17.12 -5.23
C LEU A 250 26.45 -18.61 -4.93
N ALA A 251 25.61 -19.47 -5.51
CA ALA A 251 25.77 -20.92 -5.37
C ALA A 251 27.11 -21.40 -5.97
N SER A 252 27.53 -20.85 -7.11
CA SER A 252 28.82 -21.19 -7.73
C SER A 252 30.01 -20.74 -6.88
N VAL A 253 30.04 -19.47 -6.46
CA VAL A 253 31.15 -18.89 -5.68
C VAL A 253 31.26 -19.51 -4.28
N SER A 254 30.15 -19.94 -3.67
CA SER A 254 30.11 -20.53 -2.32
C SER A 254 30.20 -22.06 -2.28
N GLY A 255 30.31 -22.74 -3.42
CA GLY A 255 30.18 -24.20 -3.48
C GLY A 255 28.80 -24.72 -3.04
N GLY A 256 27.77 -23.87 -3.13
CA GLY A 256 26.39 -24.14 -2.71
C GLY A 256 26.04 -23.71 -1.28
N ALA A 257 27.00 -23.25 -0.48
CA ALA A 257 26.79 -22.88 0.92
C ALA A 257 25.90 -21.64 1.13
N GLN A 258 26.00 -20.65 0.22
CA GLN A 258 25.13 -19.48 0.19
C GLN A 258 24.26 -19.51 -1.08
N ARG A 259 22.95 -19.34 -0.87
CA ARG A 259 21.93 -19.18 -1.90
C ARG A 259 20.99 -18.07 -1.45
N ILE A 260 20.43 -17.33 -2.39
CA ILE A 260 19.46 -16.29 -2.02
C ILE A 260 18.09 -16.92 -1.72
N TRP A 261 17.24 -16.14 -1.07
CA TRP A 261 15.80 -16.36 -1.03
C TRP A 261 15.12 -15.11 -1.58
N PHE A 262 14.11 -15.27 -2.45
CA PHE A 262 13.32 -14.13 -2.89
C PHE A 262 11.89 -14.55 -3.20
N GLU A 263 10.98 -13.59 -3.01
CA GLU A 263 9.57 -13.69 -3.35
C GLU A 263 9.25 -12.66 -4.43
N ASP A 264 8.39 -13.04 -5.38
CA ASP A 264 7.99 -12.17 -6.49
C ASP A 264 6.46 -12.14 -6.59
N ARG A 265 5.92 -10.94 -6.41
CA ARG A 265 4.48 -10.63 -6.46
C ARG A 265 4.21 -9.45 -7.41
N LEU A 266 5.08 -9.22 -8.39
CA LEU A 266 4.87 -8.19 -9.41
C LEU A 266 3.82 -8.61 -10.44
N ASP A 267 3.04 -7.62 -10.88
CA ASP A 267 2.10 -7.75 -12.00
C ASP A 267 2.87 -7.70 -13.35
N GLY A 268 3.57 -8.79 -13.68
CA GLY A 268 4.30 -8.97 -14.94
C GLY A 268 5.81 -8.75 -14.88
N ASP A 269 6.48 -8.89 -16.03
CA ASP A 269 7.93 -8.73 -16.14
C ASP A 269 8.36 -7.26 -15.99
N LEU A 270 9.08 -6.96 -14.91
CA LEU A 270 9.71 -5.65 -14.68
C LEU A 270 11.12 -5.62 -15.29
N MET A 271 11.39 -4.64 -16.15
CA MET A 271 12.69 -4.38 -16.78
C MET A 271 13.30 -3.09 -16.20
N LEU A 272 14.50 -3.17 -15.63
CA LEU A 272 15.18 -1.98 -15.11
C LEU A 272 15.92 -1.21 -16.20
N VAL A 273 16.59 -1.90 -17.12
CA VAL A 273 17.22 -1.29 -18.29
C VAL A 273 16.53 -1.83 -19.53
N THR A 274 15.98 -0.94 -20.36
CA THR A 274 15.38 -1.33 -21.64
C THR A 274 16.47 -1.81 -22.60
N ALA A 275 16.21 -2.89 -23.35
CA ALA A 275 17.13 -3.32 -24.40
C ALA A 275 17.19 -2.25 -25.51
N LEU A 276 18.40 -1.99 -26.03
CA LEU A 276 18.52 -1.24 -27.28
C LEU A 276 17.75 -1.99 -28.38
N PRO A 277 16.97 -1.30 -29.23
CA PRO A 277 16.44 -1.94 -30.42
C PRO A 277 17.61 -2.48 -31.28
N PRO A 278 17.45 -3.65 -31.92
CA PRO A 278 18.51 -4.19 -32.77
C PRO A 278 18.87 -3.17 -33.86
N PRO A 279 20.15 -3.01 -34.21
CA PRO A 279 20.55 -2.10 -35.28
C PRO A 279 19.80 -2.48 -36.55
N LEU A 280 19.19 -1.48 -37.20
CA LEU A 280 18.60 -1.65 -38.52
C LEU A 280 19.69 -2.21 -39.45
N PRO A 281 19.38 -3.23 -40.28
CA PRO A 281 20.38 -3.85 -41.13
C PRO A 281 20.98 -2.79 -42.07
N SER A 282 22.30 -2.64 -41.99
CA SER A 282 23.06 -1.69 -42.82
C SER A 282 22.85 -2.02 -44.30
N GLY A 283 22.08 -1.16 -44.98
CA GLY A 283 21.84 -1.30 -46.40
C GLY A 283 23.01 -0.78 -47.22
N ASP A 284 23.90 -1.69 -47.64
CA ASP A 284 24.84 -1.38 -48.73
C ASP A 284 24.11 -1.36 -50.09
N PRO A 285 24.49 -0.47 -51.02
CA PRO A 285 23.77 -0.28 -52.28
C PRO A 285 24.08 -1.40 -53.28
N VAL A 286 23.14 -2.31 -53.51
CA VAL A 286 23.22 -3.27 -54.61
C VAL A 286 23.05 -2.53 -55.94
N ALA A 287 24.12 -2.48 -56.72
CA ALA A 287 24.17 -1.78 -58.00
C ALA A 287 23.18 -2.37 -59.03
N SER A 288 22.56 -1.49 -59.82
CA SER A 288 21.70 -1.86 -60.93
C SER A 288 22.46 -2.66 -61.99
N LYS A 289 21.91 -3.82 -62.41
CA LYS A 289 22.36 -4.55 -63.58
C LYS A 289 21.18 -4.85 -64.50
N ALA A 290 21.33 -4.53 -65.79
CA ALA A 290 20.26 -4.49 -66.77
C ALA A 290 19.65 -5.86 -67.09
N ALA A 291 18.39 -5.82 -67.57
CA ALA A 291 17.61 -7.00 -67.95
C ALA A 291 18.04 -7.59 -69.31
N PRO A 292 17.96 -8.93 -69.49
CA PRO A 292 18.10 -9.58 -70.79
C PRO A 292 16.77 -9.59 -71.60
N PRO A 293 16.84 -9.77 -72.94
CA PRO A 293 15.68 -9.68 -73.84
C PRO A 293 14.81 -10.96 -73.90
N PRO A 294 13.58 -10.90 -74.47
CA PRO A 294 12.59 -11.97 -74.39
C PRO A 294 12.67 -13.01 -75.53
N PRO A 295 12.37 -14.30 -75.26
CA PRO A 295 11.98 -15.28 -76.27
C PRO A 295 10.47 -15.20 -76.60
N ALA A 296 10.10 -15.56 -77.83
CA ALA A 296 8.73 -15.48 -78.33
C ALA A 296 7.83 -16.67 -77.91
N ALA A 297 6.51 -16.48 -78.03
CA ALA A 297 5.46 -17.37 -77.54
C ALA A 297 5.11 -18.56 -78.46
N PRO A 298 4.46 -19.61 -77.91
CA PRO A 298 3.41 -20.35 -78.58
C PRO A 298 2.01 -20.03 -77.99
N ALA A 299 0.98 -20.18 -78.84
CA ALA A 299 -0.42 -19.85 -78.56
C ALA A 299 -1.25 -21.09 -78.14
N PRO A 300 -2.59 -20.99 -78.00
CA PRO A 300 -3.34 -20.07 -77.15
C PRO A 300 -4.23 -20.83 -76.13
N ALA A 301 -4.39 -20.28 -74.93
CA ALA A 301 -5.39 -20.74 -73.96
C ALA A 301 -6.17 -19.54 -73.39
N GLN A 302 -7.45 -19.76 -73.11
CA GLN A 302 -8.56 -18.81 -72.92
C GLN A 302 -8.32 -17.55 -72.05
N PRO A 303 -9.15 -16.48 -72.20
CA PRO A 303 -8.99 -15.22 -71.47
C PRO A 303 -9.03 -15.38 -69.94
N PRO A 304 -8.34 -14.50 -69.19
CA PRO A 304 -8.31 -14.57 -67.74
C PRO A 304 -9.69 -14.26 -67.14
N ALA A 305 -10.15 -15.11 -66.23
CA ALA A 305 -11.22 -14.76 -65.31
C ALA A 305 -10.77 -13.61 -64.39
N PRO A 306 -11.66 -12.67 -64.02
CA PRO A 306 -11.27 -11.47 -63.28
C PRO A 306 -10.77 -11.82 -61.88
N ALA A 307 -9.81 -11.05 -61.39
CA ALA A 307 -9.42 -11.09 -59.98
C ALA A 307 -10.58 -10.58 -59.11
N PRO A 308 -11.07 -11.34 -58.10
CA PRO A 308 -11.77 -10.76 -56.97
C PRO A 308 -10.71 -10.12 -56.06
N SER A 309 -10.56 -8.81 -56.10
CA SER A 309 -11.38 -7.82 -55.39
C SER A 309 -10.84 -7.56 -53.98
N ALA A 310 -10.65 -6.27 -53.68
CA ALA A 310 -10.03 -5.76 -52.47
C ALA A 310 -10.62 -6.32 -51.16
N VAL A 311 -9.76 -6.44 -50.14
CA VAL A 311 -10.21 -6.59 -48.75
C VAL A 311 -10.81 -5.27 -48.30
N LEU A 312 -12.10 -5.10 -48.55
CA LEU A 312 -12.90 -4.00 -48.00
C LEU A 312 -13.29 -4.34 -46.56
N ILE A 313 -12.74 -3.61 -45.59
CA ILE A 313 -13.13 -3.73 -44.17
C ILE A 313 -14.23 -2.72 -43.89
N GLU A 314 -15.48 -3.18 -43.89
CA GLU A 314 -16.61 -2.38 -43.40
C GLU A 314 -16.74 -2.50 -41.86
N PRO A 315 -16.90 -1.39 -41.13
CA PRO A 315 -17.11 -1.42 -39.68
C PRO A 315 -18.53 -1.92 -39.37
N PHE A 316 -18.65 -3.18 -38.97
CA PHE A 316 -19.92 -3.76 -38.56
C PHE A 316 -20.28 -3.35 -37.13
N LYS A 317 -21.49 -2.81 -36.91
CA LYS A 317 -22.08 -2.75 -35.57
C LYS A 317 -22.26 -4.18 -35.06
N GLY A 318 -22.12 -4.36 -33.74
CA GLY A 318 -22.17 -5.67 -33.07
C GLY A 318 -23.55 -6.34 -33.13
N ASP A 319 -23.90 -6.85 -34.30
CA ASP A 319 -25.04 -7.72 -34.54
C ASP A 319 -24.80 -9.07 -33.86
N PHE A 320 -25.82 -9.57 -33.15
CA PHE A 320 -25.82 -10.89 -32.55
C PHE A 320 -26.21 -11.95 -33.59
N TYR A 321 -25.44 -13.04 -33.64
CA TYR A 321 -25.70 -14.18 -34.51
C TYR A 321 -25.76 -15.46 -33.67
N THR A 322 -26.53 -16.45 -34.11
CA THR A 322 -26.46 -17.80 -33.57
C THR A 322 -25.67 -18.74 -34.48
N THR A 323 -24.82 -19.56 -33.88
CA THR A 323 -24.00 -20.54 -34.59
C THR A 323 -24.81 -21.78 -35.03
N ARG A 324 -24.45 -22.37 -36.16
CA ARG A 324 -24.57 -23.83 -36.33
C ARG A 324 -23.40 -24.47 -35.59
N LYS A 325 -23.49 -25.77 -35.21
CA LYS A 325 -22.36 -26.45 -34.57
C LYS A 325 -21.11 -26.33 -35.45
N THR A 326 -20.11 -25.59 -34.98
CA THR A 326 -19.05 -25.02 -35.83
C THR A 326 -17.73 -24.95 -35.08
N THR A 327 -16.63 -24.76 -35.81
CA THR A 327 -15.29 -24.59 -35.23
C THR A 327 -14.81 -23.16 -35.47
N VAL A 328 -14.29 -22.52 -34.42
CA VAL A 328 -13.59 -21.24 -34.46
C VAL A 328 -12.13 -21.50 -34.80
N PHE A 329 -11.64 -20.84 -35.84
CA PHE A 329 -10.26 -20.94 -36.31
C PHE A 329 -9.45 -19.71 -35.92
N LYS A 330 -8.13 -19.85 -35.80
CA LYS A 330 -7.24 -18.74 -35.43
C LYS A 330 -7.16 -17.69 -36.53
N ASP A 331 -7.15 -18.15 -37.78
CA ASP A 331 -7.04 -17.34 -39.01
C ASP A 331 -8.08 -17.82 -40.04
N PRO A 332 -8.52 -16.97 -41.00
CA PRO A 332 -9.54 -17.32 -42.01
C PRO A 332 -8.99 -18.20 -43.15
N ASP A 333 -8.42 -19.35 -42.81
CA ASP A 333 -8.10 -20.47 -43.71
C ASP A 333 -8.59 -21.77 -43.06
N ALA A 334 -9.20 -22.67 -43.85
CA ALA A 334 -9.64 -23.99 -43.40
C ALA A 334 -8.48 -24.88 -42.90
N LYS A 335 -7.22 -24.51 -43.16
CA LYS A 335 -6.01 -25.15 -42.63
C LYS A 335 -5.50 -24.54 -41.31
N SER A 336 -6.09 -23.46 -40.81
CA SER A 336 -5.67 -22.79 -39.58
C SER A 336 -5.88 -23.69 -38.34
N SER A 337 -5.10 -23.43 -37.28
CA SER A 337 -5.28 -24.08 -35.99
C SER A 337 -6.67 -23.79 -35.41
N ARG A 338 -7.32 -24.83 -34.88
CA ARG A 338 -8.63 -24.71 -34.21
C ARG A 338 -8.45 -24.06 -32.83
N VAL A 339 -9.27 -23.06 -32.54
CA VAL A 339 -9.32 -22.38 -31.23
C VAL A 339 -10.29 -23.08 -30.30
N ARG A 340 -11.53 -23.34 -30.77
CA ARG A 340 -12.58 -24.04 -30.02
C ARG A 340 -13.70 -24.50 -30.96
N THR A 341 -14.52 -25.46 -30.53
CA THR A 341 -15.81 -25.79 -31.15
C THR A 341 -16.95 -25.10 -30.40
N LEU A 342 -17.89 -24.50 -31.13
CA LEU A 342 -19.14 -23.94 -30.60
C LEU A 342 -20.31 -24.85 -30.97
N ASP A 343 -21.25 -25.01 -30.05
CA ASP A 343 -22.44 -25.83 -30.28
C ASP A 343 -23.47 -25.10 -31.15
N LYS A 344 -24.58 -25.77 -31.46
CA LYS A 344 -25.68 -25.17 -32.24
C LYS A 344 -26.45 -24.19 -31.34
N ALA A 345 -26.80 -23.03 -31.89
CA ALA A 345 -27.46 -21.91 -31.24
C ALA A 345 -26.62 -21.21 -30.14
N ALA A 346 -25.28 -21.29 -30.18
CA ALA A 346 -24.46 -20.47 -29.32
C ALA A 346 -24.51 -19.00 -29.80
N PRO A 347 -24.74 -18.03 -28.89
CA PRO A 347 -24.77 -16.61 -29.25
C PRO A 347 -23.34 -16.08 -29.41
N VAL A 348 -23.05 -15.47 -30.55
CA VAL A 348 -21.75 -14.84 -30.84
C VAL A 348 -21.94 -13.41 -31.32
N SER A 349 -21.06 -12.50 -30.88
CA SER A 349 -20.99 -11.16 -31.45
C SER A 349 -20.04 -11.18 -32.65
N VAL A 350 -20.47 -10.64 -33.79
CA VAL A 350 -19.60 -10.48 -34.97
C VAL A 350 -18.96 -9.10 -34.94
N THR A 351 -17.63 -9.06 -35.04
CA THR A 351 -16.82 -7.83 -34.94
C THR A 351 -16.16 -7.42 -36.25
N ALA A 352 -16.05 -8.33 -37.24
CA ALA A 352 -15.57 -8.02 -38.58
C ALA A 352 -16.01 -9.10 -39.60
N LYS A 353 -16.08 -8.72 -40.89
CA LYS A 353 -16.25 -9.65 -42.01
C LYS A 353 -14.96 -9.68 -42.85
N VAL A 354 -14.53 -10.86 -43.29
CA VAL A 354 -13.31 -11.07 -44.09
C VAL A 354 -13.58 -12.11 -45.18
N THR A 355 -13.33 -11.79 -46.44
CA THR A 355 -13.51 -12.73 -47.56
C THR A 355 -12.16 -13.30 -48.00
N VAL A 356 -12.05 -14.63 -48.05
CA VAL A 356 -10.82 -15.34 -48.46
C VAL A 356 -11.18 -16.35 -49.54
N GLY A 357 -10.71 -16.09 -50.77
CA GLY A 357 -11.10 -16.87 -51.95
C GLY A 357 -12.60 -16.75 -52.24
N LYS A 358 -13.31 -17.89 -52.25
CA LYS A 358 -14.78 -17.94 -52.39
C LYS A 358 -15.52 -18.06 -51.05
N ALA A 359 -14.81 -18.08 -49.92
CA ALA A 359 -15.38 -18.25 -48.60
C ALA A 359 -15.44 -16.92 -47.84
N GLU A 360 -16.61 -16.58 -47.33
CA GLU A 360 -16.78 -15.47 -46.40
C GLU A 360 -16.60 -15.96 -44.95
N TRP A 361 -15.81 -15.23 -44.18
CA TRP A 361 -15.53 -15.47 -42.78
C TRP A 361 -15.98 -14.28 -41.94
N MET A 362 -16.41 -14.55 -40.71
CA MET A 362 -16.80 -13.58 -39.71
C MET A 362 -15.88 -13.74 -38.51
N ARG A 363 -15.30 -12.63 -38.04
CA ARG A 363 -14.59 -12.58 -36.76
C ARG A 363 -15.64 -12.54 -35.65
N VAL A 364 -15.66 -13.57 -34.82
CA VAL A 364 -16.57 -13.72 -33.69
C VAL A 364 -15.84 -13.50 -32.37
N GLU A 365 -16.54 -12.94 -31.39
CA GLU A 365 -16.09 -12.84 -30.00
C GLU A 365 -17.10 -13.50 -29.05
N GLU A 366 -16.60 -14.36 -28.18
CA GLU A 366 -17.39 -15.04 -27.15
C GLU A 366 -16.50 -15.27 -25.92
N GLY A 367 -16.92 -14.79 -24.75
CA GLY A 367 -16.18 -14.97 -23.49
C GLY A 367 -14.75 -14.41 -23.52
N GLY A 368 -14.52 -13.28 -24.21
CA GLY A 368 -13.21 -12.61 -24.30
C GLY A 368 -12.19 -13.32 -25.20
N LYS A 369 -12.61 -14.27 -26.04
CA LYS A 369 -11.76 -14.92 -27.05
C LYS A 369 -12.28 -14.61 -28.44
N THR A 370 -11.40 -14.14 -29.33
CA THR A 370 -11.74 -13.85 -30.73
C THR A 370 -11.19 -14.89 -31.69
N GLY A 371 -11.94 -15.22 -32.74
CA GLY A 371 -11.46 -16.03 -33.87
C GLY A 371 -12.41 -15.99 -35.05
N TYR A 372 -12.20 -16.84 -36.06
CA TYR A 372 -12.92 -16.79 -37.34
C TYR A 372 -13.83 -18.00 -37.55
N VAL A 373 -15.04 -17.75 -38.04
CA VAL A 373 -16.07 -18.75 -38.41
C VAL A 373 -16.61 -18.41 -39.80
N GLN A 374 -16.92 -19.39 -40.64
CA GLN A 374 -17.53 -19.12 -41.95
C GLN A 374 -18.93 -18.53 -41.81
N SER A 375 -19.27 -17.50 -42.59
CA SER A 375 -20.54 -16.78 -42.49
C SER A 375 -21.77 -17.68 -42.71
N THR A 376 -21.63 -18.71 -43.55
CA THR A 376 -22.64 -19.74 -43.83
C THR A 376 -23.00 -20.61 -42.61
N LEU A 377 -22.18 -20.59 -41.56
CA LEU A 377 -22.40 -21.29 -40.30
C LEU A 377 -22.97 -20.39 -39.21
N LEU A 378 -23.33 -19.14 -39.54
CA LEU A 378 -23.99 -18.18 -38.67
C LEU A 378 -25.39 -17.87 -39.21
N THR A 379 -26.37 -17.78 -38.32
CA THR A 379 -27.74 -17.34 -38.65
C THR A 379 -27.92 -15.95 -38.04
N LYS A 380 -28.35 -14.98 -38.84
CA LYS A 380 -28.73 -13.65 -38.32
C LYS A 380 -30.16 -13.76 -37.80
N ASP A 381 -30.32 -13.74 -36.48
CA ASP A 381 -31.65 -13.80 -35.88
C ASP A 381 -32.33 -12.43 -35.93
N ALA A 382 -33.64 -12.45 -36.21
CA ALA A 382 -34.48 -11.28 -36.04
C ALA A 382 -34.75 -11.05 -34.54
N PRO A 383 -34.90 -9.79 -34.07
CA PRO A 383 -35.24 -9.52 -32.68
C PRO A 383 -36.59 -10.17 -32.33
N PRO A 384 -36.72 -10.89 -31.20
CA PRO A 384 -37.94 -11.65 -30.90
C PRO A 384 -39.13 -10.72 -30.60
N GLU A 385 -40.26 -11.01 -31.24
CA GLU A 385 -41.56 -10.34 -31.01
C GLU A 385 -42.20 -10.71 -29.65
N PRO A 386 -43.10 -9.87 -29.12
CA PRO A 386 -43.59 -9.98 -27.74
C PRO A 386 -44.78 -10.96 -27.59
N PRO A 387 -44.82 -11.77 -26.52
CA PRO A 387 -45.99 -12.60 -26.21
C PRO A 387 -47.08 -11.83 -25.42
N ALA A 388 -48.29 -11.87 -25.95
CA ALA A 388 -49.57 -11.71 -25.26
C ALA A 388 -50.27 -13.10 -25.33
N LYS A 389 -51.13 -13.63 -24.44
CA LYS A 389 -51.93 -13.19 -23.27
C LYS A 389 -52.44 -14.51 -22.60
N THR A 390 -52.81 -14.65 -21.32
CA THR A 390 -52.94 -13.78 -20.13
C THR A 390 -52.81 -14.67 -18.88
N GLU A 391 -52.16 -14.22 -17.81
CA GLU A 391 -52.56 -14.57 -16.44
C GLU A 391 -52.39 -13.33 -15.53
N GLU A 392 -53.39 -13.05 -14.70
CA GLU A 392 -53.62 -11.71 -14.14
C GLU A 392 -52.81 -11.47 -12.86
N ALA A 393 -51.57 -11.01 -13.00
CA ALA A 393 -50.69 -10.69 -11.88
C ALA A 393 -50.06 -9.29 -12.00
N LYS A 394 -50.75 -8.30 -11.42
CA LYS A 394 -50.27 -7.05 -10.81
C LYS A 394 -49.09 -6.32 -11.50
N ALA A 395 -49.36 -5.12 -12.01
CA ALA A 395 -48.40 -4.23 -12.67
C ALA A 395 -47.00 -4.23 -12.02
N PRO A 396 -45.91 -4.32 -12.81
CA PRO A 396 -44.56 -4.32 -12.26
C PRO A 396 -44.32 -3.02 -11.49
N PRO A 397 -43.75 -3.08 -10.28
CA PRO A 397 -43.44 -1.88 -9.51
C PRO A 397 -42.46 -1.01 -10.32
N PRO A 398 -42.54 0.33 -10.21
CA PRO A 398 -41.68 1.22 -10.97
C PRO A 398 -40.21 0.86 -10.72
N GLN A 399 -39.46 0.63 -11.81
CA GLN A 399 -38.04 0.34 -11.73
C GLN A 399 -37.34 1.48 -10.97
N ARG A 400 -36.69 1.13 -9.86
CA ARG A 400 -36.06 2.07 -8.93
C ARG A 400 -34.91 2.79 -9.63
N ARG A 401 -35.18 3.97 -10.20
CA ARG A 401 -34.14 4.81 -10.81
C ARG A 401 -33.22 5.31 -9.70
N LEU A 402 -32.03 4.71 -9.61
CA LEU A 402 -30.95 5.25 -8.80
C LEU A 402 -30.40 6.48 -9.53
N ASN A 403 -30.22 7.61 -8.84
CA ASN A 403 -29.53 8.76 -9.42
C ASN A 403 -28.03 8.68 -9.09
N GLU A 404 -27.20 9.26 -9.96
CA GLU A 404 -25.77 9.40 -9.69
C GLU A 404 -25.54 10.35 -8.51
N GLY A 405 -24.65 9.99 -7.59
CA GLY A 405 -24.41 10.75 -6.35
C GLY A 405 -25.38 10.47 -5.21
N ASP A 406 -26.48 9.72 -5.42
CA ASP A 406 -27.38 9.32 -4.33
C ASP A 406 -26.71 8.27 -3.42
N VAL A 407 -27.00 8.38 -2.12
CA VAL A 407 -26.47 7.48 -1.08
C VAL A 407 -27.51 6.42 -0.72
N TYR A 408 -27.08 5.16 -0.76
CA TYR A 408 -27.85 3.98 -0.38
C TYR A 408 -27.11 3.20 0.70
N VAL A 409 -27.80 2.27 1.36
CA VAL A 409 -27.20 1.35 2.34
C VAL A 409 -27.33 -0.10 1.89
N THR A 410 -26.32 -0.92 2.18
CA THR A 410 -26.33 -2.36 1.91
C THR A 410 -27.42 -3.07 2.75
N ARG A 411 -28.19 -3.98 2.13
CA ARG A 411 -29.24 -4.76 2.80
C ARG A 411 -28.70 -5.84 3.72
N ASP A 412 -27.55 -6.38 3.35
CA ASP A 412 -26.82 -7.50 3.96
C ASP A 412 -25.31 -7.27 3.82
N ALA A 413 -24.49 -8.04 4.53
CA ALA A 413 -23.04 -8.00 4.33
C ALA A 413 -22.68 -8.51 2.92
N ILE A 414 -21.99 -7.68 2.13
CA ILE A 414 -21.75 -7.93 0.71
C ILE A 414 -20.31 -7.61 0.31
N ALA A 415 -19.68 -8.52 -0.42
CA ALA A 415 -18.37 -8.27 -1.01
C ALA A 415 -18.50 -7.27 -2.17
N MET A 416 -17.90 -6.09 -2.02
CA MET A 416 -17.65 -5.15 -3.10
C MET A 416 -16.52 -5.69 -3.97
N ARG A 417 -16.73 -5.72 -5.29
CA ARG A 417 -15.85 -6.37 -6.26
C ARG A 417 -15.20 -5.39 -7.22
N ASP A 418 -14.10 -5.81 -7.83
CA ASP A 418 -13.42 -5.07 -8.88
C ASP A 418 -14.20 -5.06 -10.21
N ARG A 419 -15.05 -6.07 -10.46
CA ARG A 419 -15.89 -6.20 -11.67
C ARG A 419 -17.29 -6.76 -11.39
N PRO A 420 -18.30 -6.48 -12.24
CA PRO A 420 -19.69 -6.90 -12.06
C PRO A 420 -19.93 -8.36 -12.49
N GLU A 421 -19.21 -9.32 -11.91
CA GLU A 421 -19.31 -10.74 -12.24
C GLU A 421 -19.33 -11.67 -11.01
N LYS A 422 -19.92 -12.87 -11.17
CA LYS A 422 -19.90 -13.92 -10.13
C LYS A 422 -18.54 -14.61 -10.12
N GLY A 423 -17.66 -14.19 -9.21
CA GLY A 423 -16.31 -14.73 -9.05
C GLY A 423 -15.20 -13.68 -9.05
N ALA A 424 -15.51 -12.42 -9.37
CA ALA A 424 -14.56 -11.30 -9.32
C ALA A 424 -13.92 -11.09 -7.94
N ARG A 425 -12.72 -10.47 -7.90
CA ARG A 425 -11.92 -10.30 -6.68
C ARG A 425 -12.70 -9.40 -5.72
N SER A 426 -12.99 -9.93 -4.52
CA SER A 426 -13.51 -9.12 -3.42
C SER A 426 -12.46 -8.06 -3.06
N LEU A 427 -12.76 -6.79 -3.31
CA LEU A 427 -11.97 -5.65 -2.87
C LEU A 427 -12.08 -5.49 -1.35
N ARG A 428 -13.31 -5.60 -0.83
CA ARG A 428 -13.66 -5.42 0.58
C ARG A 428 -15.05 -5.98 0.86
N THR A 429 -15.31 -6.48 2.06
CA THR A 429 -16.67 -6.74 2.54
C THR A 429 -17.26 -5.45 3.11
N LEU A 430 -18.42 -5.04 2.58
CA LEU A 430 -19.24 -3.99 3.14
C LEU A 430 -20.24 -4.64 4.09
N GLU A 431 -20.19 -4.28 5.37
CA GLU A 431 -21.14 -4.79 6.37
C GLU A 431 -22.58 -4.39 6.07
N ARG A 432 -23.54 -5.08 6.67
CA ARG A 432 -24.97 -4.75 6.56
C ARG A 432 -25.24 -3.33 7.07
N GLY A 433 -25.88 -2.51 6.25
CA GLY A 433 -26.15 -1.10 6.56
C GLY A 433 -25.02 -0.13 6.20
N ALA A 434 -23.92 -0.60 5.58
CA ALA A 434 -22.83 0.25 5.14
C ALA A 434 -23.32 1.25 4.06
N PRO A 435 -23.07 2.56 4.23
CA PRO A 435 -23.46 3.57 3.25
C PRO A 435 -22.51 3.58 2.05
N VAL A 436 -23.08 3.68 0.84
CA VAL A 436 -22.36 3.76 -0.42
C VAL A 436 -23.01 4.76 -1.37
N THR A 437 -22.20 5.42 -2.19
CA THR A 437 -22.66 6.43 -3.17
C THR A 437 -22.69 5.81 -4.56
N VAL A 438 -23.75 6.04 -5.35
CA VAL A 438 -23.82 5.55 -6.74
C VAL A 438 -22.89 6.37 -7.62
N ALA A 439 -21.94 5.71 -8.29
CA ALA A 439 -20.82 6.37 -8.98
C ALA A 439 -20.99 6.51 -10.50
N VAL A 440 -21.90 5.75 -11.13
CA VAL A 440 -22.29 5.82 -12.55
C VAL A 440 -23.70 5.24 -12.72
N PRO A 441 -24.62 5.87 -13.48
CA PRO A 441 -25.87 5.25 -13.88
C PRO A 441 -25.64 4.25 -15.03
N VAL A 442 -25.95 2.97 -14.80
CA VAL A 442 -25.83 1.91 -15.82
C VAL A 442 -27.23 1.52 -16.33
N PRO A 443 -27.49 1.59 -17.65
CA PRO A 443 -28.63 0.93 -18.24
C PRO A 443 -28.36 -0.58 -18.38
N GLU A 444 -29.23 -1.38 -17.76
CA GLU A 444 -29.33 -2.84 -17.83
C GLU A 444 -28.19 -3.66 -17.17
N GLY A 445 -28.51 -4.29 -16.03
CA GLY A 445 -27.67 -5.26 -15.34
C GLY A 445 -28.02 -5.43 -13.86
N ASP A 446 -27.76 -6.62 -13.29
CA ASP A 446 -27.96 -6.92 -11.86
C ASP A 446 -26.95 -6.24 -10.91
N TRP A 447 -26.10 -5.33 -11.42
CA TRP A 447 -24.95 -4.75 -10.72
C TRP A 447 -24.96 -3.23 -10.77
N VAL A 448 -24.44 -2.60 -9.73
CA VAL A 448 -24.29 -1.16 -9.61
C VAL A 448 -22.86 -0.81 -9.22
N LYS A 449 -22.27 0.19 -9.90
CA LYS A 449 -20.97 0.75 -9.51
C LYS A 449 -21.20 1.72 -8.36
N VAL A 450 -20.59 1.43 -7.23
CA VAL A 450 -20.69 2.23 -6.00
C VAL A 450 -19.32 2.67 -5.53
N ARG A 451 -19.32 3.72 -4.72
CA ARG A 451 -18.16 4.26 -4.02
C ARG A 451 -18.40 4.14 -2.52
N ASP A 452 -17.51 3.46 -1.80
CA ASP A 452 -17.58 3.36 -0.34
C ASP A 452 -17.20 4.69 0.34
N VAL A 453 -17.42 4.78 1.65
CA VAL A 453 -17.05 5.98 2.45
C VAL A 453 -15.55 6.28 2.47
N PHE A 454 -14.71 5.36 1.99
CA PHE A 454 -13.27 5.50 1.88
C PHE A 454 -12.83 5.81 0.43
N TRP A 455 -13.77 6.20 -0.44
CA TRP A 455 -13.57 6.50 -1.87
C TRP A 455 -13.09 5.34 -2.75
N ASN A 456 -13.24 4.09 -2.30
CA ASN A 456 -12.97 2.93 -3.15
C ASN A 456 -14.15 2.72 -4.10
N ASP A 457 -13.86 2.75 -5.40
CA ASP A 457 -14.80 2.34 -6.45
C ASP A 457 -14.89 0.81 -6.52
N GLY A 458 -16.10 0.28 -6.61
CA GLY A 458 -16.34 -1.14 -6.86
C GLY A 458 -17.76 -1.45 -7.28
N TYR A 459 -18.03 -2.72 -7.50
CA TYR A 459 -19.32 -3.22 -7.98
C TYR A 459 -19.98 -4.11 -6.93
N ILE A 460 -21.27 -3.89 -6.67
CA ILE A 460 -22.13 -4.75 -5.86
C ILE A 460 -23.42 -5.08 -6.61
N PRO A 461 -24.14 -6.16 -6.25
CA PRO A 461 -25.44 -6.43 -6.86
C PRO A 461 -26.45 -5.33 -6.52
N LEU A 462 -27.24 -4.91 -7.51
CA LEU A 462 -28.30 -3.90 -7.35
C LEU A 462 -29.34 -4.30 -6.29
N ALA A 463 -29.66 -5.60 -6.23
CA ALA A 463 -30.55 -6.17 -5.23
C ALA A 463 -30.04 -5.99 -3.78
N SER A 464 -28.73 -5.81 -3.59
CA SER A 464 -28.11 -5.56 -2.28
C SER A 464 -28.28 -4.12 -1.79
N LEU A 465 -28.88 -3.20 -2.56
CA LEU A 465 -29.12 -1.82 -2.13
C LEU A 465 -30.53 -1.57 -1.57
N SER A 466 -30.59 -0.91 -0.43
CA SER A 466 -31.78 -0.29 0.16
C SER A 466 -31.63 1.23 0.15
N GLU A 467 -32.72 1.95 -0.10
CA GLU A 467 -32.80 3.38 0.25
C GLU A 467 -32.52 3.52 1.75
N VAL A 468 -31.85 4.62 2.11
CA VAL A 468 -31.79 5.06 3.51
C VAL A 468 -33.23 5.19 4.01
N PRO A 469 -33.64 4.50 5.09
CA PRO A 469 -35.00 4.61 5.59
C PRO A 469 -35.30 6.07 5.96
N LYS A 470 -36.25 6.69 5.25
CA LYS A 470 -36.94 7.86 5.80
C LYS A 470 -37.56 7.41 7.13
N GLN A 471 -37.38 8.21 8.18
CA GLN A 471 -37.94 7.89 9.49
C GLN A 471 -39.45 7.72 9.38
N ASP A 472 -39.94 6.48 9.54
CA ASP A 472 -41.30 6.17 9.99
C ASP A 472 -41.45 4.64 10.18
N ALA A 473 -41.18 4.17 11.40
CA ALA A 473 -41.43 2.78 11.80
C ALA A 473 -41.65 2.65 13.32
N ALA A 474 -42.53 3.49 13.88
CA ALA A 474 -43.18 3.10 15.12
C ALA A 474 -43.98 1.80 14.88
N LYS A 475 -43.74 0.77 15.71
CA LYS A 475 -44.36 -0.57 15.67
C LYS A 475 -43.87 -1.53 14.56
N ARG A 476 -42.92 -2.41 14.91
CA ARG A 476 -43.13 -3.88 15.00
C ARG A 476 -41.85 -4.59 15.44
N ALA A 477 -41.94 -5.33 16.55
CA ALA A 477 -40.90 -6.29 16.95
C ALA A 477 -41.20 -7.67 16.32
N PRO A 478 -40.17 -8.45 15.93
CA PRO A 478 -40.29 -9.89 15.76
C PRO A 478 -39.90 -10.62 17.07
N SER A 479 -40.79 -11.48 17.53
CA SER A 479 -40.60 -12.38 18.68
C SER A 479 -39.61 -13.50 18.37
N SER A 480 -38.76 -13.84 19.34
CA SER A 480 -37.92 -15.05 19.33
C SER A 480 -38.72 -16.31 19.66
N GLY A 481 -38.63 -17.35 18.82
CA GLY A 481 -38.81 -18.77 19.20
C GLY A 481 -37.48 -19.49 18.96
N SER A 482 -36.85 -20.13 19.95
CA SER A 482 -37.27 -21.33 20.70
C SER A 482 -37.00 -22.64 19.96
N THR A 483 -35.92 -23.31 20.37
CA THR A 483 -35.84 -24.76 20.60
C THR A 483 -34.75 -25.04 21.65
N GLY A 484 -35.03 -25.90 22.65
CA GLY A 484 -33.99 -26.52 23.51
C GLY A 484 -34.01 -26.24 25.03
N THR A 485 -34.97 -26.80 25.76
CA THR A 485 -34.80 -27.24 27.18
C THR A 485 -34.48 -28.74 27.20
N PRO A 486 -33.89 -29.37 28.25
CA PRO A 486 -34.35 -29.37 29.67
C PRO A 486 -33.19 -29.41 30.72
N PRO A 487 -33.44 -29.67 32.03
CA PRO A 487 -34.31 -28.91 32.93
C PRO A 487 -33.66 -28.46 34.26
N ASP A 488 -34.11 -27.31 34.76
CA ASP A 488 -34.52 -26.99 36.15
C ASP A 488 -33.85 -27.69 37.38
N VAL A 489 -33.22 -26.89 38.25
CA VAL A 489 -33.51 -26.89 39.70
C VAL A 489 -33.48 -25.45 40.22
N SER A 490 -34.48 -25.06 41.02
CA SER A 490 -34.71 -23.72 41.55
C SER A 490 -34.06 -23.44 42.94
N VAL A 491 -34.18 -22.18 43.39
CA VAL A 491 -34.34 -21.66 44.79
C VAL A 491 -33.31 -20.60 45.24
N GLY A 492 -33.78 -19.45 45.74
CA GLY A 492 -33.08 -18.67 46.79
C GLY A 492 -32.80 -17.18 46.59
N THR A 493 -33.80 -16.30 46.66
CA THR A 493 -33.67 -14.89 47.10
C THR A 493 -33.72 -14.81 48.66
N PRO A 494 -33.48 -13.67 49.39
CA PRO A 494 -33.43 -12.26 48.94
C PRO A 494 -32.41 -11.27 49.61
N ASN A 495 -32.35 -10.06 49.04
CA ASN A 495 -32.12 -8.71 49.64
C ASN A 495 -31.07 -8.43 50.75
N SER A 496 -30.11 -7.57 50.43
CA SER A 496 -30.04 -6.16 50.89
C SER A 496 -28.99 -5.39 50.03
N GLY A 497 -29.06 -4.09 49.74
CA GLY A 497 -30.11 -3.10 49.98
C GLY A 497 -29.55 -1.70 50.33
N SER A 498 -29.15 -0.87 49.34
CA SER A 498 -29.12 0.61 49.51
C SER A 498 -29.02 1.42 48.20
N SER A 499 -29.81 2.51 48.17
CA SER A 499 -29.61 3.78 47.45
C SER A 499 -29.10 3.82 46.00
N SER A 500 -30.03 4.06 45.07
CA SER A 500 -29.80 4.94 43.91
C SER A 500 -29.92 6.41 44.35
N PRO A 501 -29.28 7.36 43.64
CA PRO A 501 -30.12 8.38 43.02
C PRO A 501 -29.75 8.73 41.57
N GLY A 502 -30.77 8.78 40.71
CA GLY A 502 -30.82 9.70 39.56
C GLY A 502 -30.03 9.33 38.31
N SER A 503 -30.64 8.57 37.40
CA SER A 503 -30.24 8.59 35.98
C SER A 503 -30.49 9.98 35.38
N PRO A 504 -29.51 10.61 34.70
CA PRO A 504 -29.80 11.63 33.70
C PRO A 504 -30.60 10.97 32.57
N GLY A 505 -31.67 11.63 32.11
CA GLY A 505 -32.57 11.06 31.10
C GLY A 505 -31.88 10.74 29.78
N SER A 506 -32.40 9.74 29.07
CA SER A 506 -31.98 9.41 27.71
C SER A 506 -32.27 10.58 26.76
N GLY A 507 -31.23 11.32 26.40
CA GLY A 507 -31.30 12.20 25.23
C GLY A 507 -31.39 11.37 23.95
N SER A 508 -32.37 11.67 23.11
CA SER A 508 -32.43 11.19 21.73
C SER A 508 -31.13 11.52 20.97
N PRO A 509 -30.84 10.85 19.84
CA PRO A 509 -29.76 11.28 18.95
C PRO A 509 -29.97 12.76 18.61
N ALA A 510 -28.91 13.56 18.72
CA ALA A 510 -29.02 15.00 18.53
C ALA A 510 -29.50 15.32 17.10
N GLU A 511 -30.75 15.72 17.00
CA GLU A 511 -31.26 16.52 15.90
C GLU A 511 -30.28 17.68 15.70
N SER A 512 -29.80 17.88 14.47
CA SER A 512 -28.67 18.77 14.21
C SER A 512 -29.00 20.17 14.71
N LYS A 513 -28.29 20.64 15.74
CA LYS A 513 -28.51 21.96 16.32
C LYS A 513 -28.49 23.02 15.22
N PRO A 514 -29.41 24.00 15.22
CA PRO A 514 -29.30 25.18 14.37
C PRO A 514 -27.91 25.81 14.60
N GLY A 515 -27.06 25.81 13.57
CA GLY A 515 -25.69 26.30 13.64
C GLY A 515 -24.56 25.27 13.81
N ASP A 516 -24.74 23.97 13.52
CA ASP A 516 -23.57 23.09 13.28
C ASP A 516 -22.86 23.54 11.99
N PRO A 517 -21.63 24.07 12.05
CA PRO A 517 -20.93 24.59 10.87
C PRO A 517 -20.54 23.50 9.87
N PHE A 518 -20.65 22.22 10.25
CA PHE A 518 -20.33 21.08 9.39
C PHE A 518 -21.55 20.47 8.68
N ALA A 519 -22.77 20.96 8.93
CA ALA A 519 -23.99 20.39 8.36
C ALA A 519 -24.01 20.43 6.81
N ASN A 520 -23.56 21.55 6.23
CA ASN A 520 -23.56 21.81 4.79
C ASN A 520 -22.33 21.26 4.04
N LEU A 521 -21.47 20.47 4.71
CA LEU A 521 -20.32 19.86 4.06
C LEU A 521 -20.73 18.80 3.01
N PRO A 522 -19.93 18.61 1.94
CA PRO A 522 -20.11 17.49 1.01
C PRO A 522 -20.17 16.15 1.77
N PRO A 523 -21.06 15.21 1.42
CA PRO A 523 -21.27 13.95 2.15
C PRO A 523 -19.99 13.20 2.55
N PRO A 524 -18.97 12.98 1.69
CA PRO A 524 -17.75 12.29 2.09
C PRO A 524 -16.93 13.02 3.16
N ILE A 525 -16.87 14.36 3.09
CA ILE A 525 -16.16 15.18 4.07
C ILE A 525 -16.95 15.23 5.38
N ARG A 526 -18.28 15.35 5.31
CA ARG A 526 -19.17 15.30 6.47
C ARG A 526 -19.07 13.98 7.23
N SER A 527 -19.04 12.85 6.51
CA SER A 527 -18.83 11.52 7.10
C SER A 527 -17.45 11.39 7.75
N ALA A 528 -16.37 11.84 7.07
CA ALA A 528 -15.03 11.82 7.64
C ALA A 528 -14.91 12.68 8.91
N VAL A 529 -15.51 13.87 8.94
CA VAL A 529 -15.58 14.73 10.12
C VAL A 529 -16.38 14.08 11.25
N ALA A 530 -17.49 13.41 10.96
CA ALA A 530 -18.26 12.67 11.95
C ALA A 530 -17.43 11.53 12.58
N SER A 531 -16.81 10.68 11.76
CA SER A 531 -15.92 9.61 12.22
C SER A 531 -14.73 10.15 13.02
N ALA A 532 -14.07 11.21 12.54
CA ALA A 532 -12.96 11.85 13.25
C ALA A 532 -13.37 12.41 14.62
N ARG A 533 -14.59 12.97 14.78
CA ARG A 533 -15.11 13.42 16.07
C ARG A 533 -15.38 12.23 17.02
N GLU A 534 -15.90 11.12 16.51
CA GLU A 534 -16.08 9.90 17.29
C GLU A 534 -14.72 9.32 17.75
N THR A 535 -13.76 9.17 16.83
CA THR A 535 -12.41 8.70 17.18
C THR A 535 -11.71 9.66 18.15
N THR A 536 -11.93 10.98 18.03
CA THR A 536 -11.43 11.99 18.98
C THR A 536 -12.03 11.81 20.38
N GLN A 537 -13.30 11.40 20.48
CA GLN A 537 -13.95 11.08 21.77
C GLN A 537 -13.38 9.79 22.38
N GLN A 538 -13.16 8.75 21.57
CA GLN A 538 -12.51 7.51 22.01
C GLN A 538 -11.06 7.76 22.47
N ALA A 539 -10.27 8.50 21.68
CA ALA A 539 -8.91 8.95 22.00
C ALA A 539 -8.87 9.79 23.28
N THR A 540 -9.87 10.65 23.51
CA THR A 540 -10.02 11.42 24.75
C THR A 540 -10.23 10.52 25.98
N ALA A 541 -11.03 9.46 25.85
CA ALA A 541 -11.21 8.47 26.93
C ALA A 541 -9.90 7.70 27.21
N LYS A 542 -9.19 7.26 26.16
CA LYS A 542 -7.90 6.58 26.27
C LYS A 542 -6.81 7.47 26.86
N ARG A 543 -6.74 8.74 26.47
CA ARG A 543 -5.88 9.75 27.09
C ARG A 543 -6.15 9.89 28.59
N ASN A 544 -7.41 9.97 29.00
CA ASN A 544 -7.76 10.11 30.41
C ASN A 544 -7.36 8.85 31.21
N ALA A 545 -7.56 7.65 30.65
CA ALA A 545 -7.08 6.41 31.23
C ALA A 545 -5.55 6.38 31.36
N GLY A 546 -4.82 6.78 30.31
CA GLY A 546 -3.35 6.88 30.32
C GLY A 546 -2.81 7.84 31.38
N ARG A 547 -3.45 9.00 31.57
CA ARG A 547 -3.07 9.95 32.64
C ARG A 547 -3.31 9.38 34.04
N SER A 548 -4.43 8.69 34.26
CA SER A 548 -4.73 8.00 35.52
C SER A 548 -3.72 6.89 35.82
N ALA A 549 -3.38 6.08 34.80
CA ALA A 549 -2.36 5.03 34.92
C ALA A 549 -0.96 5.60 35.21
N ALA A 550 -0.59 6.72 34.57
CA ALA A 550 0.66 7.42 34.86
C ALA A 550 0.72 8.01 36.28
N GLU A 551 -0.42 8.48 36.82
CA GLU A 551 -0.51 8.92 38.22
C GLU A 551 -0.34 7.74 39.20
N GLN A 552 -0.98 6.60 38.91
CA GLN A 552 -0.79 5.36 39.69
C GLN A 552 0.66 4.88 39.62
N ALA A 553 1.28 4.89 38.43
CA ALA A 553 2.69 4.57 38.23
C ALA A 553 3.64 5.47 39.04
N ARG A 554 3.40 6.78 39.12
CA ARG A 554 4.19 7.69 39.99
C ARG A 554 4.03 7.35 41.47
N ASN A 555 2.86 6.89 41.89
CA ASN A 555 2.64 6.44 43.26
C ASN A 555 3.29 5.07 43.53
N ALA A 556 3.32 4.17 42.55
CA ALA A 556 4.07 2.92 42.60
C ALA A 556 5.59 3.16 42.63
N GLN A 557 6.11 4.12 41.85
CA GLN A 557 7.52 4.55 41.89
C GLN A 557 7.91 5.02 43.30
N LYS A 558 7.11 5.89 43.94
CA LYS A 558 7.34 6.31 45.34
C LYS A 558 7.33 5.13 46.32
N ARG A 559 6.42 4.17 46.15
CA ARG A 559 6.38 2.94 46.96
C ARG A 559 7.60 2.06 46.73
N ALA A 560 8.06 1.91 45.49
CA ALA A 560 9.28 1.18 45.14
C ALA A 560 10.53 1.83 45.76
N GLN A 561 10.65 3.16 45.70
CA GLN A 561 11.74 3.90 46.33
C GLN A 561 11.75 3.73 47.86
N ALA A 562 10.58 3.80 48.51
CA ALA A 562 10.46 3.54 49.95
C ALA A 562 10.78 2.07 50.30
N ALA A 563 10.23 1.13 49.53
CA ALA A 563 10.47 -0.31 49.68
C ALA A 563 11.91 -0.74 49.37
N ALA A 564 12.71 0.10 48.70
CA ALA A 564 14.13 -0.08 48.48
C ALA A 564 15.01 0.44 49.66
N GLN A 565 14.45 1.32 50.50
CA GLN A 565 15.13 1.90 51.67
C GLN A 565 14.77 1.19 52.98
N ASP A 566 13.82 0.25 52.97
CA ASP A 566 13.46 -0.58 54.13
C ASP A 566 14.65 -1.47 54.56
N GLY A 567 14.81 -1.67 55.88
CA GLY A 567 15.78 -2.62 56.42
C GLY A 567 15.46 -4.09 56.10
N ARG A 568 14.26 -4.35 55.57
CA ARG A 568 13.79 -5.68 55.12
C ARG A 568 13.90 -5.91 53.61
N SER A 569 14.39 -4.94 52.84
CA SER A 569 14.53 -5.10 51.39
C SER A 569 15.51 -6.20 51.02
N ILE A 570 15.17 -7.00 50.00
CA ILE A 570 16.19 -7.80 49.31
C ILE A 570 17.08 -6.85 48.49
N ASN A 571 18.38 -7.14 48.44
CA ASN A 571 19.39 -6.31 47.78
C ASN A 571 20.32 -7.23 46.97
N SER A 572 20.13 -7.23 45.65
CA SER A 572 20.83 -8.12 44.72
C SER A 572 21.71 -7.29 43.79
N GLN A 573 22.96 -7.69 43.61
CA GLN A 573 23.86 -7.18 42.58
C GLN A 573 24.19 -8.32 41.62
N PHE A 574 24.18 -8.04 40.32
CA PHE A 574 24.35 -9.05 39.28
C PHE A 574 25.66 -8.82 38.50
N PRO A 575 26.32 -9.87 37.97
CA PRO A 575 27.61 -9.74 37.27
C PRO A 575 27.59 -8.85 36.02
N ASN A 576 26.41 -8.59 35.44
CA ASN A 576 26.21 -7.68 34.31
C ASN A 576 26.12 -6.19 34.72
N GLY A 577 26.27 -5.87 36.00
CA GLY A 577 26.14 -4.51 36.53
C GLY A 577 24.71 -4.11 36.92
N ASP A 578 23.72 -4.98 36.73
CA ASP A 578 22.37 -4.73 37.21
C ASP A 578 22.31 -4.78 38.75
N SER A 579 21.31 -4.11 39.32
CA SER A 579 20.97 -4.25 40.73
C SER A 579 19.46 -4.21 40.97
N TYR A 580 19.00 -4.99 41.94
CA TYR A 580 17.64 -4.93 42.46
C TYR A 580 17.64 -4.56 43.94
N ARG A 581 16.67 -3.73 44.32
CA ARG A 581 16.44 -3.34 45.70
C ARG A 581 14.95 -3.11 45.95
N GLY A 582 14.33 -3.90 46.81
CA GLY A 582 12.89 -3.86 47.02
C GLY A 582 12.36 -4.99 47.89
N GLN A 583 11.05 -5.17 47.89
CA GLN A 583 10.39 -6.32 48.50
C GLN A 583 10.67 -7.62 47.71
N GLY A 584 10.54 -8.76 48.37
CA GLY A 584 10.76 -10.07 47.76
C GLY A 584 10.64 -11.21 48.74
N ASP A 585 10.45 -12.42 48.20
CA ASP A 585 10.36 -13.67 48.95
C ASP A 585 11.64 -14.49 48.68
N GLY A 586 12.62 -14.35 49.57
CA GLY A 586 13.95 -14.93 49.34
C GLY A 586 14.66 -14.26 48.15
N PRO A 587 15.07 -14.99 47.10
CA PRO A 587 15.69 -14.40 45.91
C PRO A 587 14.67 -13.78 44.93
N THR A 588 13.38 -14.11 45.04
CA THR A 588 12.35 -13.74 44.07
C THR A 588 11.77 -12.35 44.36
N LYS A 589 11.75 -11.47 43.36
CA LYS A 589 11.19 -10.12 43.45
C LYS A 589 9.67 -10.18 43.49
N ASN A 590 9.06 -9.60 44.52
CA ASN A 590 7.61 -9.53 44.74
C ASN A 590 7.26 -8.22 45.46
N GLY A 591 6.10 -7.62 45.15
CA GLY A 591 5.70 -6.34 45.75
C GLY A 591 6.35 -5.15 45.07
N TYR A 592 6.78 -4.13 45.82
CA TYR A 592 7.37 -2.92 45.25
C TYR A 592 8.90 -2.95 45.26
N GLY A 593 9.54 -2.52 44.18
CA GLY A 593 11.00 -2.44 44.13
C GLY A 593 11.59 -1.72 42.92
N VAL A 594 12.86 -1.34 43.08
CA VAL A 594 13.67 -0.62 42.10
C VAL A 594 14.66 -1.61 41.47
N TYR A 595 14.65 -1.71 40.15
CA TYR A 595 15.68 -2.38 39.36
C TYR A 595 16.44 -1.33 38.56
N ARG A 596 17.77 -1.35 38.66
CA ARG A 596 18.66 -0.53 37.84
C ARG A 596 19.45 -1.46 36.94
N TYR A 597 19.43 -1.16 35.65
CA TYR A 597 20.16 -1.92 34.64
C TYR A 597 21.58 -1.36 34.50
N GLY A 598 22.57 -2.22 34.29
CA GLY A 598 23.97 -1.82 34.05
C GLY A 598 24.15 -0.96 32.79
N ASN A 599 23.20 -1.02 31.85
CA ASN A 599 23.14 -0.18 30.65
C ASN A 599 22.62 1.26 30.91
N GLY A 600 22.20 1.59 32.14
CA GLY A 600 21.69 2.90 32.53
C GLY A 600 20.16 3.02 32.60
N GLY A 601 19.41 2.00 32.16
CA GLY A 601 17.96 1.95 32.34
C GLY A 601 17.53 1.73 33.79
N ALA A 602 16.25 1.97 34.10
CA ALA A 602 15.67 1.64 35.41
C ALA A 602 14.17 1.36 35.35
N TYR A 603 13.70 0.46 36.21
CA TYR A 603 12.27 0.26 36.51
C TYR A 603 11.99 0.46 37.98
N GLU A 604 10.91 1.17 38.29
CA GLU A 604 10.46 1.49 39.63
C GLU A 604 8.95 1.27 39.72
N GLY A 605 8.53 0.16 40.31
CA GLY A 605 7.12 -0.25 40.30
C GLY A 605 6.85 -1.59 40.98
N GLU A 606 5.80 -2.25 40.53
CA GLU A 606 5.31 -3.53 41.03
C GLU A 606 5.99 -4.75 40.37
N TRP A 607 6.26 -5.75 41.20
CA TRP A 607 6.93 -6.99 40.84
C TRP A 607 6.08 -8.19 41.30
N LYS A 608 6.06 -9.23 40.48
CA LYS A 608 5.48 -10.53 40.83
C LYS A 608 6.24 -11.64 40.13
N ASN A 609 6.76 -12.59 40.90
CA ASN A 609 7.53 -13.73 40.41
C ASN A 609 8.65 -13.29 39.45
N ASP A 610 9.48 -12.33 39.87
CA ASP A 610 10.58 -11.74 39.10
C ASP A 610 10.21 -10.96 37.83
N ALA A 611 8.92 -10.87 37.47
CA ALA A 611 8.42 -10.08 36.35
C ALA A 611 7.86 -8.71 36.81
N MET A 612 8.06 -7.68 35.98
CA MET A 612 7.38 -6.39 36.13
C MET A 612 5.89 -6.57 35.85
N THR A 613 5.05 -5.99 36.70
CA THR A 613 3.59 -6.12 36.65
C THR A 613 2.91 -4.85 37.16
N GLY A 614 1.58 -4.85 37.25
CA GLY A 614 0.82 -3.79 37.91
C GLY A 614 1.11 -2.42 37.31
N THR A 615 1.51 -1.45 38.15
CA THR A 615 1.89 -0.11 37.74
C THR A 615 3.36 0.20 38.05
N GLY A 616 3.99 1.01 37.21
CA GLY A 616 5.39 1.40 37.40
C GLY A 616 5.87 2.47 36.43
N VAL A 617 7.09 2.95 36.70
CA VAL A 617 7.82 3.87 35.84
C VAL A 617 9.03 3.14 35.28
N TYR A 618 9.17 3.14 33.96
CA TYR A 618 10.36 2.62 33.27
C TYR A 618 11.08 3.78 32.58
N SER A 619 12.38 3.92 32.84
CA SER A 619 13.27 4.89 32.18
C SER A 619 14.25 4.11 31.31
N PHE A 620 14.25 4.40 30.00
CA PHE A 620 15.01 3.63 29.02
C PHE A 620 16.46 4.15 28.89
N PRO A 621 17.45 3.29 28.55
CA PRO A 621 18.85 3.71 28.36
C PRO A 621 19.06 4.76 27.26
N SER A 622 18.14 4.81 26.31
CA SER A 622 18.05 5.73 25.17
C SER A 622 17.38 7.08 25.52
N GLY A 623 16.81 7.21 26.72
CA GLY A 623 16.26 8.46 27.27
C GLY A 623 14.73 8.59 27.22
N GLU A 624 14.01 7.64 26.61
CA GLU A 624 12.56 7.53 26.73
C GLU A 624 12.16 7.25 28.18
N ARG A 625 10.89 7.54 28.52
CA ARG A 625 10.31 7.16 29.82
C ARG A 625 8.84 6.80 29.68
N PHE A 626 8.45 5.63 30.17
CA PHE A 626 7.05 5.19 30.23
C PHE A 626 6.53 5.21 31.67
N GLU A 627 5.30 5.69 31.83
CA GLU A 627 4.56 5.73 33.09
C GLU A 627 3.18 5.10 32.89
N GLY A 628 2.94 3.90 33.43
CA GLY A 628 1.67 3.22 33.21
C GLY A 628 1.66 1.78 33.71
N THR A 629 0.87 0.94 33.04
CA THR A 629 0.69 -0.47 33.40
C THR A 629 1.68 -1.41 32.72
N PHE A 630 2.05 -2.46 33.44
CA PHE A 630 2.99 -3.49 33.01
C PHE A 630 2.35 -4.87 33.12
N ALA A 631 2.62 -5.73 32.15
CA ALA A 631 2.27 -7.14 32.19
C ALA A 631 3.42 -7.98 31.64
N ASN A 632 3.77 -9.06 32.32
CA ASN A 632 4.81 -10.01 31.91
C ASN A 632 6.15 -9.33 31.54
N GLY A 633 6.62 -8.37 32.36
CA GLY A 633 7.89 -7.68 32.11
C GLY A 633 7.84 -6.51 31.12
N SER A 634 6.71 -6.27 30.44
CA SER A 634 6.60 -5.28 29.36
C SER A 634 5.52 -4.20 29.63
N PRO A 635 5.70 -2.96 29.13
CA PRO A 635 4.63 -1.96 29.05
C PRO A 635 3.42 -2.51 28.28
N ASN A 636 2.26 -2.57 28.94
CA ASN A 636 1.04 -3.12 28.37
C ASN A 636 -0.20 -2.58 29.10
N GLY A 637 -1.12 -1.96 28.35
CA GLY A 637 -2.27 -1.22 28.86
C GLY A 637 -2.04 0.31 28.88
N PRO A 638 -2.86 1.07 29.61
CA PRO A 638 -2.83 2.53 29.59
C PRO A 638 -1.55 3.12 30.20
N GLY A 639 -1.08 4.24 29.63
CA GLY A 639 -0.02 5.05 30.22
C GLY A 639 0.32 6.33 29.46
N VAL A 640 1.43 6.94 29.86
CA VAL A 640 2.08 8.09 29.22
C VAL A 640 3.49 7.67 28.80
N TYR A 641 3.85 7.92 27.55
CA TYR A 641 5.16 7.62 26.98
C TYR A 641 5.85 8.93 26.57
N HIS A 642 6.98 9.24 27.19
CA HIS A 642 7.79 10.43 26.92
C HIS A 642 8.98 10.06 26.04
N PHE A 643 9.22 10.86 25.00
CA PHE A 643 10.29 10.62 24.03
C PHE A 643 11.41 11.68 24.15
N PRO A 644 12.69 11.35 23.85
CA PRO A 644 13.82 12.28 23.94
C PRO A 644 13.74 13.51 23.02
N ASN A 645 12.83 13.53 22.05
CA ASN A 645 12.58 14.68 21.18
C ASN A 645 11.56 15.68 21.76
N GLY A 646 11.00 15.39 22.94
CA GLY A 646 9.96 16.19 23.60
C GLY A 646 8.53 15.79 23.24
N ASP A 647 8.33 14.79 22.38
CA ASP A 647 7.00 14.24 22.11
C ASP A 647 6.51 13.44 23.34
N VAL A 648 5.19 13.46 23.55
CA VAL A 648 4.52 12.71 24.62
C VAL A 648 3.28 12.02 24.05
N PHE A 649 3.28 10.69 24.05
CA PHE A 649 2.08 9.89 23.79
C PHE A 649 1.31 9.65 25.08
N THR A 650 -0.02 9.63 25.01
CA THR A 650 -0.90 9.21 26.12
C THR A 650 -2.06 8.39 25.59
N GLY A 651 -2.15 7.13 26.01
CA GLY A 651 -3.15 6.18 25.52
C GLY A 651 -2.82 4.76 25.93
N ASP A 652 -3.29 3.78 25.15
CA ASP A 652 -2.92 2.37 25.34
C ASP A 652 -1.55 2.07 24.70
N VAL A 653 -0.72 1.33 25.42
CA VAL A 653 0.51 0.72 24.94
C VAL A 653 0.31 -0.80 24.86
N ARG A 654 0.81 -1.44 23.81
CA ARG A 654 0.81 -2.90 23.65
C ARG A 654 2.20 -3.37 23.26
N ASN A 655 2.72 -4.34 23.99
CA ASN A 655 4.05 -4.92 23.75
C ASN A 655 5.15 -3.84 23.61
N GLY A 656 5.16 -2.86 24.52
CA GLY A 656 6.10 -1.75 24.49
C GLY A 656 5.76 -0.58 23.56
N ARG A 657 4.81 -0.72 22.62
CA ARG A 657 4.52 0.31 21.58
C ARG A 657 3.16 1.00 21.75
N PRO A 658 3.07 2.34 21.52
CA PRO A 658 1.80 3.05 21.38
C PRO A 658 0.87 2.39 20.35
N SER A 659 -0.41 2.20 20.67
CA SER A 659 -1.35 1.48 19.78
C SER A 659 -2.79 1.96 19.89
N GLY A 660 -3.43 2.25 18.76
CA GLY A 660 -4.85 2.55 18.68
C GLY A 660 -5.18 4.00 19.05
N ALA A 661 -6.36 4.23 19.64
CA ALA A 661 -6.82 5.59 19.93
C ALA A 661 -6.04 6.22 21.10
N GLY A 662 -5.56 7.45 20.93
CA GLY A 662 -4.81 8.16 21.96
C GLY A 662 -4.48 9.62 21.61
N GLU A 663 -3.66 10.23 22.46
CA GLU A 663 -3.13 11.58 22.29
C GLU A 663 -1.64 11.52 21.95
N VAL A 664 -1.20 12.38 21.01
CA VAL A 664 0.21 12.77 20.88
C VAL A 664 0.29 14.28 21.11
N LEU A 665 1.13 14.70 22.04
CA LEU A 665 1.61 16.08 22.14
C LEU A 665 3.02 16.11 21.54
N PHE A 666 3.21 16.85 20.46
CA PHE A 666 4.50 16.96 19.78
C PHE A 666 5.37 18.03 20.47
N GLY A 667 6.70 17.85 20.43
CA GLY A 667 7.66 18.77 21.05
C GLY A 667 7.65 20.19 20.44
N ASN A 668 7.05 20.38 19.27
CA ASN A 668 6.82 21.71 18.67
C ASN A 668 5.62 22.47 19.29
N GLY A 669 4.75 21.76 20.03
CA GLY A 669 3.51 22.26 20.65
C GLY A 669 2.22 21.88 19.92
N ASP A 670 2.30 21.17 18.79
CA ASP A 670 1.12 20.62 18.11
C ASP A 670 0.56 19.41 18.90
N ARG A 671 -0.71 19.08 18.69
CA ARG A 671 -1.41 18.03 19.43
C ARG A 671 -2.38 17.26 18.55
N TYR A 672 -2.24 15.94 18.53
CA TYR A 672 -3.15 15.03 17.84
C TYR A 672 -4.01 14.23 18.83
N LEU A 673 -5.28 14.03 18.49
CA LEU A 673 -6.22 13.13 19.15
C LEU A 673 -6.90 12.26 18.09
N GLY A 674 -6.61 10.97 18.07
CA GLY A 674 -7.15 10.05 17.06
C GLY A 674 -6.48 8.67 17.14
N THR A 675 -6.51 7.93 16.04
CA THR A 675 -5.85 6.62 15.93
C THR A 675 -4.35 6.78 15.65
N ILE A 676 -3.53 5.93 16.28
CA ILE A 676 -2.07 5.99 16.24
C ILE A 676 -1.52 4.60 15.91
N ALA A 677 -0.61 4.56 14.95
CA ALA A 677 0.15 3.38 14.51
C ALA A 677 1.62 3.79 14.30
N ASP A 678 2.57 2.90 14.61
CA ASP A 678 4.02 3.16 14.48
C ASP A 678 4.50 4.52 15.03
N MET A 679 3.91 4.94 16.16
CA MET A 679 4.15 6.23 16.83
C MET A 679 3.74 7.48 16.04
N GLN A 680 2.90 7.33 15.01
CA GLN A 680 2.42 8.43 14.16
C GLN A 680 0.87 8.49 14.09
N PRO A 681 0.29 9.68 13.86
CA PRO A 681 -1.12 9.83 13.48
C PRO A 681 -1.50 8.98 12.27
N GLU A 682 -2.56 8.18 12.39
CA GLU A 682 -3.04 7.26 11.35
C GLU A 682 -4.58 7.17 11.38
N GLY A 683 -5.23 7.03 10.22
CA GLY A 683 -6.69 6.94 10.16
C GLY A 683 -7.39 8.23 10.61
N MET A 684 -8.47 8.12 11.40
CA MET A 684 -9.34 9.26 11.74
C MET A 684 -8.86 10.00 13.00
N GLY A 685 -8.89 11.33 12.99
CA GLY A 685 -8.60 12.14 14.17
C GLY A 685 -8.69 13.65 14.01
N THR A 686 -8.25 14.35 15.05
CA THR A 686 -8.15 15.81 15.11
C THR A 686 -6.71 16.22 15.43
N MET A 687 -6.09 17.01 14.56
CA MET A 687 -4.85 17.75 14.86
C MET A 687 -5.23 19.16 15.30
N THR A 688 -4.62 19.64 16.39
CA THR A 688 -4.62 21.03 16.83
C THR A 688 -3.19 21.54 16.74
N PHE A 689 -2.96 22.55 15.91
CA PHE A 689 -1.66 23.17 15.76
C PHE A 689 -1.41 24.17 16.87
N ARG A 690 -0.14 24.47 17.15
CA ARG A 690 0.27 25.49 18.12
C ARG A 690 -0.29 26.89 17.81
N SER A 691 -0.62 27.19 16.56
CA SER A 691 -1.30 28.43 16.15
C SER A 691 -2.76 28.53 16.64
N GLY A 692 -3.35 27.42 17.10
CA GLY A 692 -4.78 27.31 17.38
C GLY A 692 -5.61 26.81 16.19
N ASP A 693 -5.02 26.71 14.99
CA ASP A 693 -5.63 26.05 13.85
C ASP A 693 -5.92 24.58 14.17
N GLN A 694 -6.96 24.01 13.55
CA GLN A 694 -7.27 22.59 13.65
C GLN A 694 -7.42 21.95 12.28
N PHE A 695 -7.23 20.63 12.24
CA PHE A 695 -7.65 19.77 11.14
C PHE A 695 -8.42 18.59 11.69
N VAL A 696 -9.60 18.33 11.14
CA VAL A 696 -10.50 17.23 11.51
C VAL A 696 -10.73 16.37 10.28
N GLY A 697 -10.31 15.10 10.31
CA GLY A 697 -10.43 14.20 9.16
C GLY A 697 -9.44 13.05 9.19
N THR A 698 -9.05 12.59 8.01
CA THR A 698 -8.19 11.42 7.83
C THR A 698 -6.70 11.76 7.76
N PHE A 699 -5.87 10.89 8.32
CA PHE A 699 -4.42 10.92 8.39
C PHE A 699 -3.82 9.61 7.85
N ARG A 700 -2.58 9.68 7.37
CA ARG A 700 -1.75 8.51 7.04
C ARG A 700 -0.29 8.86 7.28
N SER A 701 0.44 8.04 8.02
CA SER A 701 1.87 8.23 8.32
C SER A 701 2.17 9.67 8.79
N GLY A 702 1.40 10.14 9.78
CA GLY A 702 1.52 11.48 10.38
C GLY A 702 0.94 12.64 9.56
N LEU A 703 0.68 12.46 8.27
CA LEU A 703 0.23 13.51 7.36
C LEU A 703 -1.29 13.50 7.17
N GLN A 704 -1.89 14.66 6.96
CA GLN A 704 -3.30 14.79 6.53
C GLN A 704 -3.47 14.07 5.18
N ASN A 705 -4.39 13.11 5.08
CA ASN A 705 -4.50 12.26 3.90
C ASN A 705 -5.95 11.79 3.69
N GLY A 706 -6.63 12.32 2.67
CA GLY A 706 -8.03 12.02 2.38
C GLY A 706 -9.00 13.13 2.82
N PRO A 707 -10.31 12.83 2.97
CA PRO A 707 -11.33 13.83 3.28
C PRO A 707 -11.13 14.44 4.67
N GLY A 708 -11.28 15.76 4.77
CA GLY A 708 -11.16 16.48 6.03
C GLY A 708 -11.42 17.97 5.91
N VAL A 709 -11.38 18.64 7.07
CA VAL A 709 -11.65 20.06 7.21
C VAL A 709 -10.53 20.71 8.01
N ARG A 710 -9.92 21.76 7.46
CA ARG A 710 -9.06 22.67 8.23
C ARG A 710 -9.90 23.82 8.77
N ILE A 711 -9.70 24.14 10.03
CA ILE A 711 -10.35 25.25 10.75
C ILE A 711 -9.23 26.21 11.12
N ALA A 712 -9.16 27.36 10.45
CA ALA A 712 -8.16 28.39 10.73
C ALA A 712 -8.73 29.43 11.70
N LYS A 713 -7.99 29.77 12.76
CA LYS A 713 -8.42 30.75 13.77
C LYS A 713 -8.35 32.16 13.19
N GLY A 714 -9.51 32.75 12.88
CA GLY A 714 -9.59 34.10 12.34
C GLY A 714 -9.38 35.18 13.41
N GLY A 715 -8.51 36.16 13.13
CA GLY A 715 -8.25 37.29 14.03
C GLY A 715 -9.43 38.24 14.26
N SER A 716 -10.53 38.08 13.52
CA SER A 716 -11.76 38.88 13.58
C SER A 716 -12.94 38.20 14.27
N GLY A 717 -12.75 37.01 14.86
CA GLY A 717 -13.76 36.33 15.69
C GLY A 717 -14.59 35.24 14.98
N GLU A 718 -14.41 35.02 13.68
CA GLU A 718 -15.02 33.90 12.95
C GLU A 718 -13.94 32.89 12.51
N ASP A 719 -14.19 31.60 12.74
CA ASP A 719 -13.29 30.51 12.32
C ASP A 719 -13.46 30.22 10.83
N LEU A 720 -12.37 30.27 10.05
CA LEU A 720 -12.40 29.99 8.62
C LEU A 720 -12.36 28.46 8.39
N ILE A 721 -13.44 27.92 7.84
CA ILE A 721 -13.62 26.48 7.60
C ILE A 721 -13.31 26.16 6.14
N ILE A 722 -12.28 25.35 5.93
CA ILE A 722 -11.77 24.94 4.62
C ILE A 722 -11.97 23.43 4.50
N PRO A 723 -13.06 22.96 3.87
CA PRO A 723 -13.22 21.56 3.52
C PRO A 723 -12.35 21.19 2.31
N GLY A 724 -12.02 19.91 2.21
CA GLY A 724 -11.46 19.32 0.99
C GLY A 724 -11.00 17.88 1.16
N VAL A 725 -10.35 17.38 0.11
CA VAL A 725 -9.51 16.17 0.13
C VAL A 725 -8.05 16.64 0.23
N TRP A 726 -7.30 16.06 1.16
CA TRP A 726 -5.97 16.53 1.55
C TRP A 726 -4.88 15.51 1.20
N GLN A 727 -3.70 16.01 0.82
CA GLN A 727 -2.48 15.21 0.66
C GLN A 727 -1.30 15.99 1.26
N GLY A 728 -0.98 15.68 2.52
CA GLY A 728 -0.20 16.58 3.37
C GLY A 728 -0.94 17.89 3.58
N SER A 729 -0.21 18.99 3.66
CA SER A 729 -0.77 20.34 3.90
C SER A 729 -1.54 20.95 2.70
N VAL A 730 -1.75 20.20 1.62
CA VAL A 730 -2.33 20.68 0.36
C VAL A 730 -3.72 20.08 0.14
N VAL A 731 -4.69 20.92 -0.19
CA VAL A 731 -6.01 20.51 -0.68
C VAL A 731 -5.90 20.14 -2.16
N VAL A 732 -6.12 18.87 -2.50
CA VAL A 732 -6.11 18.36 -3.88
C VAL A 732 -7.48 18.44 -4.55
N GLN A 733 -8.56 18.54 -3.78
CA GLN A 733 -9.93 18.76 -4.26
C GLN A 733 -10.74 19.54 -3.22
N LYS A 734 -11.46 20.58 -3.64
CA LYS A 734 -12.34 21.41 -2.78
C LYS A 734 -13.80 21.00 -2.95
#